data_AF-A0A0V0XJ39-F1
#
_entry.id   AF-A0A0V0XJ39-F1
#
_cell.length_a   1.000
_cell.length_b   1.000
_cell.length_c   1.000
_cell.angle_alpha   90.00
_cell.angle_beta   90.00
_cell.angle_gamma   90.00
#
_symmetry.space_group_name_H-M   'P 1'
#
loop_
_entity.id
_entity.type
_entity.pdbx_description
1 polymer ?
#
loop_
_entity_poly.entity_id
_entity_poly.type
_entity_poly.pdbx_seq_one_letter_code
_entity_poly.pdbx_strand_id
1 'polypeptide(L)'
;MRAETKRSKKINDLFVDLKDGILLLNVLELLTGKQLKPDQGLLRIHHVQNVSKVLDFLTEEKVKLVNMRPEHIVDGNEKLILGLVWVIILHFQSSSYETHAHYERKVQRVKKTRSDRDRSSNRRSTDRRLVKVSEPWHEVERRGGLTAKEGLLNWVQDVTNGYSGVNVQNFTTSWRDGLAFNAILHRFRPDLVKWSDVLHRMKPRERLENAFELFEKEFQVSRLLDPEDLDVAHPEEKSLTVYISMLYNALSNLEMPNFQDEVMRYRLSAREFSSWLQRAINCYQNTSAHPSEAKKLLAEIDEFRKEEMRNKHREKQRLEKEYADLEEKLSNIDVFKVENEFMPSRLNRLWEDLLDALAARERALGGDVRVDLDELARNLNLQIGITNEKLDELLKQLEAADSNTLHGSVDMIVDGLNALESPIENFFHDVDVLRNCNHPLANDFYKQVFGLHQRRIAYLQRCQNCLQLLGSSYVSRTERERLCRNNKTQVFTQVCDCIQWIEQRLKELSELEFSEKLDDLDDMLEKHKVDHAEIMDFRSAVEQCIARQAEIPAEETDEYCNYLSILEGDYCQLKKLSTGRMLDLDMLTAFVRAAQLELMWIQEREVIEVTRNWSDSENLDLSMLQNYYKQLMHEIELREAQFNDVHNQGAALLNQRHPAVEVIELYVGMMQTQWDWLLSLTQCLEVHLQDALNLRKFLEDVSNCENWFECELQVLTELSNRRFNYLNLDECESILAQLKEMRVMMDRYGETLISLSERSRTLSPLWQRGERITSPILVTALCNYLEKDVVVHKDDECLLINNSDLVRWRVRLGGGMEFEAPSVIFRISPPDERVALMHLQRLQLLFDRMRRLWLENFHSIRFMAISDSLRKVRSWDLKQFLELDPASRDGLVSALNNDANELLAELDEDDPLSAQLREELNAANEHFYRLIKLAQREPDPDVQLSKQERGDKYNY
;
A
#
# COMPACT_ATOMS: atom_id res chain seq x y z
N MET A 1 18.27 -8.02 20.77
CA MET A 1 19.72 -8.28 20.91
C MET A 1 20.07 -9.03 22.21
N ARG A 2 19.75 -10.32 22.34
CA ARG A 2 20.24 -11.17 23.46
C ARG A 2 20.48 -12.63 23.01
N ALA A 3 20.94 -12.82 21.77
CA ALA A 3 21.23 -14.16 21.20
C ALA A 3 22.53 -14.24 20.38
N GLU A 4 23.36 -13.19 20.34
CA GLU A 4 24.57 -13.16 19.47
C GLU A 4 25.87 -13.59 20.16
N THR A 5 25.80 -14.24 21.33
CA THR A 5 27.01 -14.66 22.07
C THR A 5 27.03 -16.14 22.43
N LYS A 6 26.57 -17.02 21.52
CA LYS A 6 26.96 -18.44 21.51
C LYS A 6 27.88 -18.69 20.31
N ARG A 7 29.20 -18.72 20.58
CA ARG A 7 30.34 -19.09 19.70
C ARG A 7 29.95 -19.67 18.32
N SER A 8 30.20 -18.92 17.24
CA SER A 8 30.25 -19.50 15.88
C SER A 8 31.45 -20.45 15.79
N LYS A 9 31.22 -21.77 15.90
CA LYS A 9 32.25 -22.77 15.58
C LYS A 9 32.25 -22.98 14.08
N LYS A 10 33.37 -22.67 13.42
CA LYS A 10 33.58 -22.99 12.00
C LYS A 10 33.88 -24.49 11.86
N ILE A 11 33.24 -25.14 10.90
CA ILE A 11 33.59 -26.49 10.45
C ILE A 11 34.72 -26.34 9.43
N ASN A 12 35.85 -26.98 9.66
CA ASN A 12 36.97 -26.99 8.73
C ASN A 12 36.98 -28.26 7.88
N ASP A 13 36.58 -29.40 8.47
CA ASP A 13 36.43 -30.67 7.76
C ASP A 13 35.14 -31.36 8.20
N LEU A 14 34.19 -31.46 7.28
CA LEU A 14 32.86 -32.04 7.50
C LEU A 14 32.93 -33.49 8.02
N PHE A 15 33.92 -34.27 7.58
CA PHE A 15 34.00 -35.70 7.90
C PHE A 15 34.65 -35.96 9.25
N VAL A 16 35.39 -35.00 9.78
CA VAL A 16 36.06 -35.07 11.08
C VAL A 16 35.24 -34.36 12.15
N ASP A 17 34.76 -33.15 11.87
CA ASP A 17 34.15 -32.26 12.85
C ASP A 17 32.73 -32.68 13.24
N LEU A 18 32.02 -33.44 12.39
CA LEU A 18 30.68 -33.94 12.70
C LEU A 18 30.66 -35.25 13.50
N LYS A 19 31.82 -35.89 13.71
CA LYS A 19 31.92 -37.21 14.35
C LYS A 19 31.47 -37.22 15.81
N ASP A 20 31.58 -36.10 16.52
CA ASP A 20 31.21 -36.01 17.94
C ASP A 20 29.70 -35.80 18.18
N GLY A 21 28.95 -35.53 17.11
CA GLY A 21 27.51 -35.25 17.12
C GLY A 21 27.11 -33.92 17.75
N ILE A 22 28.04 -33.17 18.37
CA ILE A 22 27.74 -31.93 19.09
C ILE A 22 27.40 -30.81 18.11
N LEU A 23 28.14 -30.71 17.01
CA LEU A 23 27.86 -29.72 15.97
C LEU A 23 26.52 -29.98 15.28
N LEU A 24 26.16 -31.25 15.04
CA LEU A 24 24.87 -31.62 14.48
C LEU A 24 23.70 -31.23 15.40
N LEU A 25 23.82 -31.46 16.71
CA LEU A 25 22.82 -31.01 17.69
C LEU A 25 22.68 -29.48 17.72
N ASN A 26 23.80 -28.75 17.65
CA ASN A 26 23.77 -27.28 17.59
C ASN A 26 23.11 -26.76 16.32
N VAL A 27 23.37 -27.39 15.16
CA VAL A 27 22.73 -27.02 13.89
C VAL A 27 21.21 -27.26 13.97
N LEU A 28 20.77 -28.37 14.56
CA LEU A 28 19.34 -28.62 14.77
C LEU A 28 18.70 -27.66 15.78
N GLU A 29 19.40 -27.28 16.86
CA GLU A 29 18.95 -26.24 17.80
C GLU A 29 18.78 -24.90 17.08
N LEU A 30 19.70 -24.53 16.18
CA LEU A 30 19.61 -23.30 15.39
C LEU A 30 18.46 -23.33 14.36
N LEU A 31 18.25 -24.46 13.67
CA LEU A 31 17.22 -24.59 12.65
C LEU A 31 15.80 -24.68 13.24
N THR A 32 15.64 -25.25 14.43
CA THR A 32 14.32 -25.50 15.03
C THR A 32 13.99 -24.62 16.23
N GLY A 33 14.97 -23.92 16.81
CA GLY A 33 14.83 -23.16 18.04
C GLY A 33 14.65 -24.02 19.31
N LYS A 34 14.64 -25.36 19.20
CA LYS A 34 14.49 -26.29 20.33
C LYS A 34 15.85 -26.57 20.97
N GLN A 35 15.94 -26.45 22.30
CA GLN A 35 17.20 -26.73 23.01
C GLN A 35 17.50 -28.23 23.05
N LEU A 36 18.61 -28.64 22.43
CA LEU A 36 19.11 -30.01 22.45
C LEU A 36 20.39 -30.08 23.28
N LYS A 37 20.36 -30.81 24.41
CA LYS A 37 21.51 -30.88 25.33
C LYS A 37 22.52 -31.95 24.88
N PRO A 38 23.75 -31.57 24.50
CA PRO A 38 24.79 -32.54 24.14
C PRO A 38 25.39 -33.20 25.39
N ASP A 39 25.66 -34.50 25.30
CA ASP A 39 26.45 -35.22 26.29
C ASP A 39 27.92 -34.83 26.13
N GLN A 40 28.52 -34.37 27.22
CA GLN A 40 29.90 -33.89 27.23
C GLN A 40 30.85 -35.06 27.52
N GLY A 41 31.66 -35.45 26.53
CA GLY A 41 32.76 -36.39 26.75
C GLY A 41 33.46 -36.82 25.46
N LEU A 42 34.72 -37.24 25.59
CA LEU A 42 35.63 -37.52 24.46
C LEU A 42 35.62 -38.98 23.98
N LEU A 43 34.90 -39.86 24.69
CA LEU A 43 34.81 -41.28 24.35
C LEU A 43 33.82 -41.51 23.21
N ARG A 44 34.14 -42.46 22.32
CA ARG A 44 33.28 -42.84 21.17
C ARG A 44 31.83 -43.13 21.56
N ILE A 45 31.58 -43.64 22.78
CA ILE A 45 30.22 -43.87 23.28
C ILE A 45 29.40 -42.59 23.43
N HIS A 46 30.01 -41.48 23.88
CA HIS A 46 29.34 -40.19 23.99
C HIS A 46 29.04 -39.59 22.61
N HIS A 47 29.95 -39.80 21.64
CA HIS A 47 29.73 -39.39 20.25
C HIS A 47 28.55 -40.15 19.62
N VAL A 48 28.49 -41.46 19.82
CA VAL A 48 27.37 -42.31 19.37
C VAL A 48 26.05 -41.89 20.02
N GLN A 49 26.06 -41.56 21.30
CA GLN A 49 24.87 -41.05 22.01
C GLN A 49 24.40 -39.70 21.46
N ASN A 50 25.31 -38.77 21.21
CA ASN A 50 24.98 -37.47 20.62
C ASN A 50 24.42 -37.63 19.20
N VAL A 51 25.01 -38.48 18.36
CA VAL A 51 24.48 -38.76 17.02
C VAL A 51 23.15 -39.51 17.09
N SER A 52 22.94 -40.42 18.05
CA SER A 52 21.64 -41.06 18.27
C SER A 52 20.57 -40.02 18.54
N LYS A 53 20.82 -39.07 19.45
CA LYS A 53 19.90 -37.95 19.72
C LYS A 53 19.56 -37.13 18.47
N VAL A 54 20.52 -36.93 17.57
CA VAL A 54 20.30 -36.25 16.27
C VAL A 54 19.34 -37.06 15.40
N LEU A 55 19.57 -38.37 15.24
CA LEU A 55 18.73 -39.22 14.39
C LEU A 55 17.33 -39.45 14.99
N ASP A 56 17.23 -39.58 16.31
CA ASP A 56 15.97 -39.70 17.04
C ASP A 56 15.13 -38.43 16.87
N PHE A 57 15.74 -37.25 17.04
CA PHE A 57 15.06 -35.96 16.83
C PHE A 57 14.58 -35.79 15.38
N LEU A 58 15.38 -36.17 14.40
CA LEU A 58 14.96 -36.13 12.99
C LEU A 58 13.79 -37.08 12.73
N THR A 59 13.78 -38.25 13.37
CA THR A 59 12.67 -39.20 13.25
C THR A 59 11.38 -38.68 13.90
N GLU A 60 11.49 -37.97 15.05
CA GLU A 60 10.38 -37.26 15.70
C GLU A 60 9.79 -36.16 14.81
N GLU A 61 10.64 -35.43 14.08
CA GLU A 61 10.24 -34.44 13.07
C GLU A 61 9.76 -35.08 11.75
N LYS A 62 9.48 -36.41 11.74
CA LYS A 62 8.96 -37.20 10.60
C LYS A 62 9.88 -37.27 9.38
N VAL A 63 11.20 -37.12 9.59
CA VAL A 63 12.20 -37.29 8.53
C VAL A 63 12.46 -38.79 8.26
N LYS A 64 12.38 -39.22 7.00
CA LYS A 64 12.76 -40.58 6.61
C LYS A 64 14.28 -40.76 6.57
N LEU A 65 14.82 -41.49 7.53
CA LEU A 65 16.22 -41.90 7.53
C LEU A 65 16.34 -43.34 7.01
N VAL A 66 16.88 -43.52 5.81
CA VAL A 66 17.05 -44.85 5.20
C VAL A 66 18.48 -45.33 5.42
N ASN A 67 18.64 -46.47 6.10
CA ASN A 67 19.94 -47.14 6.32
C ASN A 67 21.02 -46.29 7.04
N MET A 68 20.63 -45.28 7.82
CA MET A 68 21.55 -44.49 8.64
C MET A 68 21.60 -45.02 10.07
N ARG A 69 22.79 -45.36 10.56
CA ARG A 69 23.02 -45.70 11.97
C ARG A 69 24.01 -44.73 12.63
N PRO A 70 23.92 -44.50 13.94
CA PRO A 70 24.82 -43.57 14.63
C PRO A 70 26.31 -43.87 14.42
N GLU A 71 26.68 -45.15 14.37
CA GLU A 71 28.08 -45.57 14.20
C GLU A 71 28.65 -45.11 12.85
N HIS A 72 27.80 -45.02 11.81
CA HIS A 72 28.24 -44.61 10.47
C HIS A 72 28.75 -43.17 10.42
N ILE A 73 28.18 -42.28 11.24
CA ILE A 73 28.56 -40.88 11.32
C ILE A 73 29.80 -40.72 12.21
N VAL A 74 29.82 -41.39 13.37
CA VAL A 74 30.94 -41.34 14.31
C VAL A 74 32.22 -41.94 13.71
N ASP A 75 32.08 -42.98 12.90
CA ASP A 75 33.22 -43.63 12.24
C ASP A 75 33.70 -42.85 10.99
N GLY A 76 32.97 -41.83 10.54
CA GLY A 76 33.40 -40.94 9.45
C GLY A 76 33.05 -41.42 8.05
N ASN A 77 31.94 -42.14 7.86
CA ASN A 77 31.55 -42.58 6.52
C ASN A 77 31.09 -41.38 5.67
N GLU A 78 31.94 -40.95 4.75
CA GLU A 78 31.74 -39.76 3.92
C GLU A 78 30.39 -39.73 3.20
N LYS A 79 29.97 -40.86 2.61
CA LYS A 79 28.70 -40.94 1.87
C LYS A 79 27.48 -40.78 2.77
N LEU A 80 27.54 -41.34 3.98
CA LEU A 80 26.42 -41.29 4.93
C LEU A 80 26.36 -39.96 5.68
N ILE A 81 27.51 -39.32 5.92
CA ILE A 81 27.60 -37.95 6.46
C ILE A 81 27.01 -36.95 5.47
N LEU A 82 27.42 -36.99 4.20
CA LEU A 82 26.82 -36.15 3.15
C LEU A 82 25.34 -36.45 2.96
N GLY A 83 24.94 -37.72 3.04
CA GLY A 83 23.54 -38.13 3.01
C GLY A 83 22.72 -37.55 4.15
N LEU A 84 23.25 -37.55 5.37
CA LEU A 84 22.58 -37.00 6.56
C LEU A 84 22.41 -35.48 6.45
N VAL A 85 23.49 -34.77 6.07
CA VAL A 85 23.45 -33.31 5.86
C VAL A 85 22.44 -32.95 4.77
N TRP A 86 22.42 -33.71 3.67
CA TRP A 86 21.42 -33.52 2.59
C TRP A 86 19.99 -33.67 3.09
N VAL A 87 19.71 -34.68 3.91
CA VAL A 87 18.37 -34.92 4.46
C VAL A 87 17.94 -33.79 5.39
N ILE A 88 18.85 -33.26 6.21
CA ILE A 88 18.60 -32.10 7.09
C ILE A 88 18.28 -30.85 6.25
N ILE A 89 19.10 -30.56 5.22
CA ILE A 89 18.87 -29.43 4.30
C ILE A 89 17.50 -29.58 3.63
N LEU A 90 17.21 -30.75 3.05
CA LEU A 90 15.97 -31.02 2.33
C LEU A 90 14.74 -30.82 3.23
N HIS A 91 14.77 -31.31 4.47
CA HIS A 91 13.62 -31.23 5.37
C HIS A 91 13.37 -29.80 5.87
N PHE A 92 14.41 -29.14 6.37
CA PHE A 92 14.23 -27.84 7.04
C PHE A 92 14.21 -26.66 6.06
N GLN A 93 14.78 -26.77 4.85
CA GLN A 93 14.48 -25.81 3.78
C GLN A 93 13.04 -26.00 3.26
N SER A 94 12.53 -27.24 3.18
CA SER A 94 11.17 -27.50 2.70
C SER A 94 10.07 -26.98 3.62
N SER A 95 10.26 -27.10 4.94
CA SER A 95 9.30 -26.59 5.94
C SER A 95 9.20 -25.05 5.95
N SER A 96 10.26 -24.33 5.55
CA SER A 96 10.21 -22.87 5.41
C SER A 96 9.21 -22.40 4.33
N TYR A 97 9.01 -23.20 3.26
CA TYR A 97 8.08 -22.88 2.17
C TYR A 97 6.60 -22.88 2.59
N GLU A 98 6.22 -23.68 3.60
CA GLU A 98 4.84 -23.70 4.12
C GLU A 98 4.47 -22.38 4.80
N THR A 99 5.44 -21.73 5.46
CA THR A 99 5.22 -20.46 6.16
C THR A 99 5.26 -19.24 5.23
N HIS A 100 6.10 -19.27 4.19
CA HIS A 100 6.30 -18.14 3.29
C HIS A 100 5.21 -18.01 2.21
N ALA A 101 4.81 -19.11 1.56
CA ALA A 101 3.71 -19.12 0.59
C ALA A 101 2.35 -18.86 1.26
N HIS A 102 2.20 -19.19 2.55
CA HIS A 102 1.04 -18.82 3.35
C HIS A 102 1.00 -17.32 3.65
N TYR A 103 2.16 -16.70 3.89
CA TYR A 103 2.31 -15.26 4.12
C TYR A 103 2.04 -14.45 2.83
N GLU A 104 2.60 -14.84 1.69
CA GLU A 104 2.37 -14.17 0.40
C GLU A 104 0.91 -14.20 -0.07
N ARG A 105 0.21 -15.35 0.08
CA ARG A 105 -1.23 -15.45 -0.24
C ARG A 105 -2.10 -14.57 0.66
N LYS A 106 -1.58 -14.13 1.80
CA LYS A 106 -2.25 -13.22 2.73
C LYS A 106 -1.99 -11.77 2.32
N VAL A 107 -0.74 -11.43 2.02
CA VAL A 107 -0.33 -10.08 1.58
C VAL A 107 -0.93 -9.71 0.21
N GLN A 108 -0.96 -10.62 -0.76
CA GLN A 108 -1.55 -10.35 -2.08
C GLN A 108 -3.09 -10.27 -2.07
N ARG A 109 -3.76 -10.87 -1.07
CA ARG A 109 -5.21 -10.72 -0.88
C ARG A 109 -5.58 -9.35 -0.29
N VAL A 110 -4.68 -8.75 0.47
CA VAL A 110 -4.86 -7.47 1.15
C VAL A 110 -4.57 -6.28 0.22
N LYS A 111 -3.67 -6.41 -0.77
CA LYS A 111 -3.27 -5.31 -1.68
C LYS A 111 -4.21 -5.03 -2.87
N LYS A 112 -5.31 -5.76 -3.08
CA LYS A 112 -6.12 -5.65 -4.32
C LYS A 112 -7.36 -4.76 -4.15
N THR A 113 -7.42 -3.63 -4.86
CA THR A 113 -8.60 -2.75 -4.89
C THR A 113 -9.78 -3.36 -5.66
N ARG A 114 -10.99 -2.84 -5.43
CA ARG A 114 -12.25 -3.34 -6.03
C ARG A 114 -12.26 -3.29 -7.57
N SER A 115 -11.56 -2.32 -8.15
CA SER A 115 -11.36 -2.16 -9.60
C SER A 115 -10.60 -3.33 -10.26
N ASP A 116 -9.62 -3.92 -9.55
CA ASP A 116 -8.81 -5.02 -10.08
C ASP A 116 -9.46 -6.41 -9.91
N ARG A 117 -10.51 -6.51 -9.09
CA ARG A 117 -11.30 -7.75 -8.95
C ARG A 117 -12.20 -7.99 -10.17
N ASP A 118 -12.79 -6.94 -10.74
CA ASP A 118 -13.69 -7.06 -11.89
C ASP A 118 -12.95 -7.41 -13.19
N ARG A 119 -11.70 -6.97 -13.35
CA ARG A 119 -10.83 -7.42 -14.47
C ARG A 119 -10.42 -8.89 -14.35
N SER A 120 -10.39 -9.45 -13.13
CA SER A 120 -9.96 -10.84 -12.89
C SER A 120 -11.07 -11.89 -13.07
N SER A 121 -12.34 -11.48 -13.02
CA SER A 121 -13.47 -12.42 -13.18
C SER A 121 -13.50 -13.06 -14.58
N ASN A 122 -12.99 -12.36 -15.60
CA ASN A 122 -12.86 -12.85 -16.96
C ASN A 122 -11.69 -13.84 -17.20
N ARG A 123 -10.81 -14.08 -16.22
CA ARG A 123 -9.70 -15.04 -16.31
C ARG A 123 -9.97 -16.40 -15.64
N ARG A 124 -11.17 -16.62 -15.09
CA ARG A 124 -11.52 -17.86 -14.35
C ARG A 124 -11.61 -19.15 -15.18
N SER A 125 -11.29 -19.13 -16.48
CA SER A 125 -11.44 -20.32 -17.34
C SER A 125 -10.19 -21.23 -17.41
N THR A 126 -8.99 -20.75 -17.04
CA THR A 126 -7.75 -21.55 -17.21
C THR A 126 -7.09 -22.03 -15.91
N ASP A 127 -7.59 -21.62 -14.74
CA ASP A 127 -6.96 -21.88 -13.45
C ASP A 127 -7.45 -23.19 -12.78
N ARG A 128 -7.40 -24.30 -13.53
CA ARG A 128 -7.74 -25.66 -13.04
C ARG A 128 -6.51 -26.58 -12.89
N ARG A 129 -5.29 -26.04 -12.88
CA ARG A 129 -4.04 -26.86 -12.82
C ARG A 129 -2.98 -26.38 -11.82
N LEU A 130 -3.38 -25.83 -10.67
CA LEU A 130 -2.46 -25.56 -9.57
C LEU A 130 -2.88 -26.38 -8.34
N VAL A 131 -2.06 -27.39 -8.00
CA VAL A 131 -2.23 -28.29 -6.86
C VAL A 131 -1.74 -27.59 -5.57
N LYS A 132 -2.42 -27.86 -4.46
CA LYS A 132 -2.08 -27.41 -3.10
C LYS A 132 -0.74 -28.01 -2.64
N VAL A 133 0.26 -27.16 -2.37
CA VAL A 133 1.55 -27.54 -1.76
C VAL A 133 1.39 -27.60 -0.24
N SER A 134 0.60 -28.55 0.28
CA SER A 134 0.28 -28.61 1.72
C SER A 134 0.06 -30.01 2.29
N GLU A 135 0.56 -31.09 1.66
CA GLU A 135 0.43 -32.45 2.22
C GLU A 135 1.79 -33.14 2.46
N PRO A 136 1.96 -33.86 3.60
CA PRO A 136 3.20 -34.57 3.94
C PRO A 136 3.62 -35.61 2.87
N TRP A 137 4.95 -35.81 2.76
CA TRP A 137 5.68 -36.62 1.76
C TRP A 137 5.14 -38.01 1.39
N HIS A 138 4.19 -38.59 2.14
CA HIS A 138 3.64 -39.93 1.90
C HIS A 138 2.23 -39.95 1.25
N GLU A 139 1.55 -38.82 1.14
CA GLU A 139 0.23 -38.75 0.50
C GLU A 139 0.28 -38.33 -0.97
N VAL A 140 1.34 -37.64 -1.40
CA VAL A 140 1.54 -37.19 -2.78
C VAL A 140 1.87 -38.34 -3.74
N GLU A 141 2.62 -39.36 -3.30
CA GLU A 141 2.90 -40.56 -4.10
C GLU A 141 1.65 -41.39 -4.42
N ARG A 142 0.59 -41.30 -3.60
CA ARG A 142 -0.68 -42.02 -3.85
C ARG A 142 -1.64 -41.27 -4.77
N ARG A 143 -1.43 -39.97 -5.03
CA ARG A 143 -2.36 -39.09 -5.78
C ARG A 143 -1.77 -38.35 -6.99
N GLY A 144 -0.50 -38.58 -7.34
CA GLY A 144 0.08 -38.05 -8.58
C GLY A 144 0.21 -36.51 -8.64
N GLY A 145 0.56 -35.86 -7.53
CA GLY A 145 0.85 -34.41 -7.47
C GLY A 145 2.33 -34.07 -7.70
N LEU A 146 2.61 -32.81 -8.08
CA LEU A 146 3.96 -32.29 -8.34
C LEU A 146 4.77 -32.11 -7.04
N THR A 147 6.06 -32.48 -7.08
CA THR A 147 7.07 -32.44 -6.01
C THR A 147 7.61 -31.03 -5.74
N ALA A 148 8.19 -30.77 -4.56
CA ALA A 148 8.80 -29.47 -4.20
C ALA A 148 9.89 -29.01 -5.20
N LYS A 149 10.63 -29.97 -5.76
CA LYS A 149 11.59 -29.75 -6.84
C LYS A 149 10.92 -29.27 -8.13
N GLU A 150 9.77 -29.84 -8.49
CA GLU A 150 8.99 -29.38 -9.64
C GLU A 150 8.37 -28.00 -9.39
N GLY A 151 8.03 -27.67 -8.14
CA GLY A 151 7.64 -26.32 -7.75
C GLY A 151 8.74 -25.28 -7.96
N LEU A 152 9.98 -25.58 -7.53
CA LEU A 152 11.13 -24.72 -7.76
C LEU A 152 11.45 -24.57 -9.25
N LEU A 153 11.32 -25.66 -10.02
CA LEU A 153 11.54 -25.64 -11.46
C LEU A 153 10.50 -24.75 -12.16
N ASN A 154 9.23 -24.86 -11.78
CA ASN A 154 8.16 -24.00 -12.31
C ASN A 154 8.43 -22.53 -11.98
N TRP A 155 8.85 -22.21 -10.75
CA TRP A 155 9.19 -20.84 -10.39
C TRP A 155 10.31 -20.27 -11.27
N VAL A 156 11.40 -21.02 -11.47
CA VAL A 156 12.48 -20.57 -12.35
C VAL A 156 11.98 -20.37 -13.78
N GLN A 157 11.17 -21.30 -14.29
CA GLN A 157 10.59 -21.19 -15.63
C GLN A 157 9.71 -19.95 -15.75
N ASP A 158 8.90 -19.63 -14.74
CA ASP A 158 8.06 -18.44 -14.71
C ASP A 158 8.89 -17.15 -14.66
N VAL A 159 9.93 -17.10 -13.82
CA VAL A 159 10.83 -15.94 -13.67
C VAL A 159 11.62 -15.70 -14.97
N THR A 160 12.09 -16.76 -15.60
CA THR A 160 12.91 -16.70 -16.82
C THR A 160 12.09 -16.66 -18.12
N ASN A 161 10.76 -16.71 -18.03
CA ASN A 161 9.89 -16.71 -19.20
C ASN A 161 10.02 -15.42 -20.03
N GLY A 162 10.21 -15.57 -21.35
CA GLY A 162 10.37 -14.47 -22.31
C GLY A 162 11.80 -13.95 -22.47
N TYR A 163 12.79 -14.51 -21.77
CA TYR A 163 14.20 -14.23 -22.04
C TYR A 163 14.69 -15.08 -23.21
N SER A 164 15.20 -14.41 -24.26
CA SER A 164 15.71 -15.10 -25.45
C SER A 164 16.92 -15.96 -25.11
N GLY A 165 16.91 -17.22 -25.54
CA GLY A 165 18.00 -18.17 -25.32
C GLY A 165 18.00 -18.87 -23.95
N VAL A 166 17.04 -18.59 -23.06
CA VAL A 166 16.93 -19.23 -21.74
C VAL A 166 15.79 -20.26 -21.74
N ASN A 167 16.12 -21.53 -21.52
CA ASN A 167 15.11 -22.60 -21.40
C ASN A 167 15.52 -23.59 -20.30
N VAL A 168 14.96 -23.38 -19.11
CA VAL A 168 15.28 -24.21 -17.94
C VAL A 168 14.39 -25.43 -17.91
N GLN A 169 14.95 -26.62 -18.11
CA GLN A 169 14.23 -27.90 -18.09
C GLN A 169 14.67 -28.81 -16.95
N ASN A 170 15.84 -28.57 -16.38
CA ASN A 170 16.43 -29.40 -15.34
C ASN A 170 17.31 -28.56 -14.39
N PHE A 171 17.70 -29.16 -13.27
CA PHE A 171 18.69 -28.60 -12.34
C PHE A 171 20.10 -29.15 -12.61
N THR A 172 20.46 -29.33 -13.89
CA THR A 172 21.80 -29.78 -14.30
C THR A 172 22.31 -28.95 -15.48
N THR A 173 22.12 -29.42 -16.71
CA THR A 173 22.69 -28.83 -17.92
C THR A 173 22.07 -27.49 -18.31
N SER A 174 20.82 -27.21 -17.91
CA SER A 174 20.12 -25.95 -18.20
C SER A 174 20.76 -24.70 -17.58
N TRP A 175 21.70 -24.86 -16.64
CA TRP A 175 22.33 -23.76 -15.90
C TRP A 175 23.79 -23.50 -16.32
N ARG A 176 24.33 -24.39 -17.16
CA ARG A 176 25.75 -24.43 -17.53
C ARG A 176 26.22 -23.18 -18.28
N ASP A 177 25.36 -22.59 -19.09
CA ASP A 177 25.68 -21.42 -19.92
C ASP A 177 25.66 -20.09 -19.16
N GLY A 178 25.24 -20.12 -17.88
CA GLY A 178 25.11 -18.97 -16.99
C GLY A 178 23.95 -18.03 -17.33
N LEU A 179 23.17 -18.29 -18.39
CA LEU A 179 22.11 -17.38 -18.83
C LEU A 179 20.92 -17.38 -17.88
N ALA A 180 20.55 -18.55 -17.34
CA ALA A 180 19.44 -18.68 -16.40
C ALA A 180 19.67 -17.86 -15.11
N PHE A 181 20.89 -17.88 -14.56
CA PHE A 181 21.24 -17.09 -13.37
C PHE A 181 21.15 -15.58 -13.63
N ASN A 182 21.70 -15.13 -14.75
CA ASN A 182 21.65 -13.71 -15.12
C ASN A 182 20.22 -13.27 -15.46
N ALA A 183 19.36 -14.15 -16.00
CA ALA A 183 17.96 -13.84 -16.30
C ALA A 183 17.15 -13.64 -15.02
N ILE A 184 17.37 -14.47 -13.99
CA ILE A 184 16.79 -14.28 -12.67
C ILE A 184 17.24 -12.93 -12.08
N LEU A 185 18.54 -12.64 -12.12
CA LEU A 185 19.08 -11.40 -11.57
C LEU A 185 18.51 -10.16 -12.28
N HIS A 186 18.48 -10.16 -13.61
CA HIS A 186 17.89 -9.10 -14.42
C HIS A 186 16.39 -8.92 -14.15
N ARG A 187 15.66 -10.01 -13.85
CA ARG A 187 14.22 -9.94 -13.61
C ARG A 187 13.90 -9.17 -12.34
N PHE A 188 14.63 -9.43 -11.25
CA PHE A 188 14.41 -8.76 -9.97
C PHE A 188 15.08 -7.38 -9.92
N ARG A 189 16.23 -7.22 -10.57
CA ARG A 189 17.01 -5.99 -10.60
C ARG A 189 17.61 -5.75 -11.99
N PRO A 190 16.83 -5.21 -12.94
CA PRO A 190 17.28 -4.96 -14.31
C PRO A 190 18.38 -3.88 -14.39
N ASP A 191 18.51 -3.05 -13.36
CA ASP A 191 19.53 -2.02 -13.23
C ASP A 191 20.95 -2.56 -13.06
N LEU A 192 21.09 -3.78 -12.52
CA LEU A 192 22.39 -4.37 -12.20
C LEU A 192 23.04 -5.08 -13.39
N VAL A 193 22.25 -5.50 -14.38
CA VAL A 193 22.72 -6.34 -15.49
C VAL A 193 22.25 -5.79 -16.82
N LYS A 194 23.17 -5.57 -17.75
CA LYS A 194 22.82 -5.26 -19.14
C LYS A 194 22.63 -6.56 -19.92
N TRP A 195 21.39 -6.95 -20.16
CA TRP A 195 21.06 -8.23 -20.80
C TRP A 195 21.72 -8.40 -22.18
N SER A 196 21.85 -7.32 -22.95
CA SER A 196 22.52 -7.32 -24.25
C SER A 196 23.98 -7.78 -24.19
N ASP A 197 24.70 -7.37 -23.13
CA ASP A 197 26.12 -7.68 -22.93
C ASP A 197 26.30 -9.13 -22.45
N VAL A 198 25.41 -9.60 -21.57
CA VAL A 198 25.37 -11.00 -21.13
C VAL A 198 25.18 -11.94 -22.33
N LEU A 199 24.24 -11.62 -23.23
CA LEU A 199 23.91 -12.47 -24.37
C LEU A 199 25.01 -12.52 -25.43
N HIS A 200 25.59 -11.37 -25.80
CA HIS A 200 26.49 -11.27 -26.97
C HIS A 200 27.97 -11.11 -26.65
N ARG A 201 28.33 -10.61 -25.46
CA ARG A 201 29.72 -10.23 -25.14
C ARG A 201 30.41 -11.16 -24.13
N MET A 202 29.66 -11.76 -23.21
CA MET A 202 30.22 -12.58 -22.12
C MET A 202 30.26 -14.08 -22.47
N LYS A 203 31.34 -14.76 -22.04
CA LYS A 203 31.47 -16.23 -22.12
C LYS A 203 30.74 -16.93 -20.95
N PRO A 204 30.41 -18.24 -21.04
CA PRO A 204 29.69 -18.96 -19.98
C PRO A 204 30.29 -18.82 -18.57
N ARG A 205 31.61 -18.95 -18.43
CA ARG A 205 32.29 -18.79 -17.12
C ARG A 205 32.21 -17.37 -16.57
N GLU A 206 32.35 -16.36 -17.44
CA GLU A 206 32.24 -14.95 -17.06
C GLU A 206 30.81 -14.61 -16.65
N ARG A 207 29.80 -15.20 -17.31
CA ARG A 207 28.38 -15.04 -16.93
C ARG A 207 28.10 -15.64 -15.54
N LEU A 208 28.64 -16.81 -15.25
CA LEU A 208 28.48 -17.47 -13.95
C LEU A 208 29.16 -16.69 -12.83
N GLU A 209 30.41 -16.27 -13.04
CA GLU A 209 31.15 -15.46 -12.06
C GLU A 209 30.44 -14.13 -11.78
N ASN A 210 30.01 -13.42 -12.84
CA ASN A 210 29.24 -12.18 -12.71
C ASN A 210 27.94 -12.37 -11.92
N ALA A 211 27.19 -13.44 -12.20
CA ALA A 211 25.97 -13.71 -11.48
C ALA A 211 26.22 -14.00 -9.99
N PHE A 212 27.23 -14.80 -9.66
CA PHE A 212 27.53 -15.15 -8.27
C PHE A 212 28.07 -13.97 -7.46
N GLU A 213 28.93 -13.13 -8.05
CA GLU A 213 29.41 -11.91 -7.42
C GLU A 213 28.25 -10.95 -7.12
N LEU A 214 27.33 -10.75 -8.07
CA LEU A 214 26.17 -9.89 -7.87
C LEU A 214 25.17 -10.47 -6.86
N PHE A 215 24.95 -11.79 -6.84
CA PHE A 215 24.10 -12.43 -5.82
C PHE A 215 24.66 -12.28 -4.40
N GLU A 216 25.97 -12.40 -4.23
CA GLU A 216 26.63 -12.21 -2.94
C GLU A 216 26.61 -10.74 -2.50
N LYS A 217 26.95 -9.82 -3.41
CA LYS A 217 27.05 -8.39 -3.10
C LYS A 217 25.70 -7.72 -2.83
N GLU A 218 24.70 -8.01 -3.66
CA GLU A 218 23.41 -7.28 -3.64
C GLU A 218 22.32 -8.01 -2.85
N PHE A 219 22.35 -9.36 -2.84
CA PHE A 219 21.32 -10.18 -2.19
C PHE A 219 21.84 -10.97 -0.98
N GLN A 220 23.12 -10.81 -0.60
CA GLN A 220 23.78 -11.50 0.52
C GLN A 220 23.65 -13.04 0.45
N VAL A 221 23.52 -13.58 -0.76
CA VAL A 221 23.45 -15.03 -0.97
C VAL A 221 24.87 -15.58 -1.02
N SER A 222 25.23 -16.40 -0.03
CA SER A 222 26.56 -16.99 0.07
C SER A 222 26.87 -17.86 -1.15
N ARG A 223 28.05 -17.67 -1.74
CA ARG A 223 28.57 -18.47 -2.86
C ARG A 223 28.81 -19.92 -2.42
N LEU A 224 27.91 -20.82 -2.80
CA LEU A 224 28.03 -22.27 -2.55
C LEU A 224 28.59 -23.06 -3.73
N LEU A 225 28.63 -22.45 -4.92
CA LEU A 225 29.03 -23.08 -6.17
C LEU A 225 30.13 -22.27 -6.81
N ASP A 226 31.13 -22.97 -7.35
CA ASP A 226 32.13 -22.33 -8.21
C ASP A 226 31.78 -22.51 -9.70
N PRO A 227 32.12 -21.53 -10.56
CA PRO A 227 31.87 -21.64 -12.00
C PRO A 227 32.52 -22.87 -12.65
N GLU A 228 33.62 -23.36 -12.07
CA GLU A 228 34.31 -24.56 -12.56
C GLU A 228 33.51 -25.84 -12.34
N ASP A 229 32.71 -25.91 -11.26
CA ASP A 229 31.85 -27.06 -10.93
C ASP A 229 30.60 -27.12 -11.80
N LEU A 230 30.25 -26.02 -12.46
CA LEU A 230 29.08 -25.90 -13.34
C LEU A 230 29.43 -25.95 -14.83
N ASP A 231 30.62 -25.51 -15.22
CA ASP A 231 31.11 -25.65 -16.60
C ASP A 231 31.68 -27.06 -16.88
N VAL A 232 30.92 -28.08 -16.51
CA VAL A 232 31.19 -29.50 -16.74
C VAL A 232 30.05 -30.12 -17.55
N ALA A 233 30.28 -31.28 -18.16
CA ALA A 233 29.27 -31.94 -19.00
C ALA A 233 27.98 -32.29 -18.24
N HIS A 234 28.10 -32.63 -16.96
CA HIS A 234 26.99 -33.01 -16.08
C HIS A 234 27.16 -32.37 -14.70
N PRO A 235 26.67 -31.14 -14.50
CA PRO A 235 26.72 -30.47 -13.20
C PRO A 235 25.93 -31.24 -12.13
N GLU A 236 26.35 -31.12 -10.87
CA GLU A 236 25.71 -31.84 -9.77
C GLU A 236 24.33 -31.23 -9.43
N GLU A 237 23.29 -32.05 -9.55
CA GLU A 237 21.90 -31.61 -9.40
C GLU A 237 21.55 -31.12 -7.99
N LYS A 238 22.08 -31.80 -6.97
CA LYS A 238 21.75 -31.51 -5.56
C LYS A 238 22.29 -30.14 -5.13
N SER A 239 23.52 -29.85 -5.50
CA SER A 239 24.17 -28.57 -5.21
C SER A 239 23.50 -27.40 -5.95
N LEU A 240 23.10 -27.58 -7.21
CA LEU A 240 22.27 -26.60 -7.94
C LEU A 240 20.91 -26.39 -7.27
N THR A 241 20.23 -27.47 -6.86
CA THR A 241 18.92 -27.38 -6.21
C THR A 241 18.99 -26.58 -4.90
N VAL A 242 20.03 -26.80 -4.09
CA VAL A 242 20.24 -26.06 -2.83
C VAL A 242 20.52 -24.60 -3.08
N TYR A 243 21.39 -24.30 -4.03
CA TYR A 243 21.74 -22.91 -4.34
C TYR A 243 20.54 -22.14 -4.91
N ILE A 244 19.77 -22.74 -5.82
CA ILE A 244 18.56 -22.13 -6.38
C ILE A 244 17.46 -21.99 -5.31
N SER A 245 17.40 -22.91 -4.34
CA SER A 245 16.52 -22.77 -3.17
C SER A 245 16.90 -21.57 -2.30
N MET A 246 18.19 -21.30 -2.12
CA MET A 246 18.66 -20.09 -1.42
C MET A 246 18.33 -18.82 -2.19
N LEU A 247 18.53 -18.83 -3.52
CA LEU A 247 18.13 -17.72 -4.37
C LEU A 247 16.62 -17.47 -4.30
N TYR A 248 15.80 -18.53 -4.35
CA TYR A 248 14.36 -18.42 -4.19
C TYR A 248 13.99 -17.73 -2.87
N ASN A 249 14.58 -18.14 -1.74
CA ASN A 249 14.27 -17.55 -0.43
C ASN A 249 14.72 -16.08 -0.31
N ALA A 250 15.86 -15.73 -0.91
CA ALA A 250 16.36 -14.36 -0.90
C ALA A 250 15.52 -13.44 -1.80
N LEU A 251 15.04 -13.96 -2.93
CA LEU A 251 14.36 -13.17 -3.96
C LEU A 251 12.83 -13.18 -3.85
N SER A 252 12.22 -14.19 -3.20
CA SER A 252 10.77 -14.32 -3.06
C SER A 252 10.11 -13.16 -2.32
N ASN A 253 10.85 -12.45 -1.46
CA ASN A 253 10.37 -11.26 -0.76
C ASN A 253 10.38 -9.98 -1.61
N LEU A 254 10.96 -10.01 -2.80
CA LEU A 254 11.11 -8.84 -3.66
C LEU A 254 9.96 -8.79 -4.67
N GLU A 255 9.37 -7.59 -4.83
CA GLU A 255 8.31 -7.39 -5.82
C GLU A 255 8.87 -7.55 -7.24
N MET A 256 8.29 -8.49 -7.99
CA MET A 256 8.64 -8.74 -9.38
C MET A 256 8.12 -7.59 -10.27
N PRO A 257 8.99 -6.88 -11.01
CA PRO A 257 8.57 -5.85 -11.94
C PRO A 257 7.70 -6.45 -13.05
N ASN A 258 6.48 -5.93 -13.23
CA ASN A 258 5.62 -6.35 -14.34
C ASN A 258 5.94 -5.54 -15.61
N PHE A 259 6.99 -5.98 -16.31
CA PHE A 259 7.39 -5.36 -17.58
C PHE A 259 6.27 -5.34 -18.63
N GLN A 260 5.29 -6.25 -18.57
CA GLN A 260 4.13 -6.21 -19.48
C GLN A 260 3.23 -5.00 -19.20
N ASP A 261 3.02 -4.64 -17.93
CA ASP A 261 2.21 -3.48 -17.55
C ASP A 261 2.91 -2.17 -17.90
N GLU A 262 4.24 -2.10 -17.75
CA GLU A 262 5.03 -0.95 -18.18
C GLU A 262 4.95 -0.71 -19.68
N VAL A 263 5.16 -1.74 -20.50
CA VAL A 263 5.01 -1.67 -21.95
C VAL A 263 3.57 -1.33 -22.36
N MET A 264 2.57 -1.87 -21.66
CA MET A 264 1.16 -1.58 -21.92
C MET A 264 0.79 -0.13 -21.57
N ARG A 265 1.31 0.43 -20.48
CA ARG A 265 1.10 1.84 -20.10
C ARG A 265 1.67 2.80 -21.14
N TYR A 266 2.89 2.53 -21.61
CA TYR A 266 3.48 3.29 -22.72
C TYR A 266 2.59 3.22 -23.97
N ARG A 267 2.18 2.01 -24.38
CA ARG A 267 1.30 1.82 -25.56
C ARG A 267 -0.01 2.59 -25.49
N LEU A 268 -0.68 2.58 -24.33
CA LEU A 268 -1.93 3.32 -24.15
C LEU A 268 -1.70 4.83 -24.28
N SER A 269 -0.67 5.34 -23.61
CA SER A 269 -0.32 6.77 -23.64
C SER A 269 0.10 7.23 -25.05
N ALA A 270 0.91 6.43 -25.74
CA ALA A 270 1.33 6.68 -27.12
C ALA A 270 0.14 6.64 -28.10
N ARG A 271 -0.83 5.75 -27.87
CA ARG A 271 -2.06 5.68 -28.67
C ARG A 271 -2.94 6.91 -28.49
N GLU A 272 -3.13 7.36 -27.25
CA GLU A 272 -3.90 8.58 -26.96
C GLU A 272 -3.24 9.82 -27.58
N PHE A 273 -1.92 9.94 -27.45
CA PHE A 273 -1.15 11.02 -28.05
C PHE A 273 -1.24 11.02 -29.58
N SER A 274 -1.07 9.84 -30.22
CA SER A 274 -1.24 9.68 -31.66
C SER A 274 -2.66 10.03 -32.13
N SER A 275 -3.69 9.63 -31.38
CA SER A 275 -5.08 9.96 -31.72
C SER A 275 -5.36 11.46 -31.60
N TRP A 276 -4.78 12.12 -30.59
CA TRP A 276 -4.86 13.57 -30.44
C TRP A 276 -4.18 14.29 -31.62
N LEU A 277 -2.96 13.87 -31.99
CA LEU A 277 -2.23 14.44 -33.14
C LEU A 277 -3.06 14.35 -34.42
N GLN A 278 -3.61 13.17 -34.73
CA GLN A 278 -4.43 12.99 -35.91
C GLN A 278 -5.71 13.86 -35.91
N ARG A 279 -6.36 14.03 -34.76
CA ARG A 279 -7.52 14.92 -34.63
C ARG A 279 -7.14 16.38 -34.84
N ALA A 280 -6.06 16.84 -34.20
CA ALA A 280 -5.58 18.21 -34.32
C ALA A 280 -5.20 18.54 -35.77
N ILE A 281 -4.46 17.64 -36.44
CA ILE A 281 -4.10 17.79 -37.86
C ILE A 281 -5.36 17.96 -38.72
N ASN A 282 -6.39 17.12 -38.52
CA ASN A 282 -7.62 17.19 -39.31
C ASN A 282 -8.41 18.50 -39.09
N CYS A 283 -8.45 19.02 -37.86
CA CYS A 283 -9.10 20.29 -37.54
C CYS A 283 -8.50 21.47 -38.32
N TYR A 284 -7.19 21.46 -38.52
CA TYR A 284 -6.49 22.56 -39.18
C TYR A 284 -6.34 22.40 -40.70
N GLN A 285 -6.58 21.20 -41.26
CA GLN A 285 -6.48 20.92 -42.69
C GLN A 285 -7.73 21.29 -43.52
N ASN A 286 -8.93 21.41 -42.94
CA ASN A 286 -10.19 21.48 -43.72
C ASN A 286 -11.20 22.56 -43.25
N THR A 287 -10.92 23.85 -43.43
CA THR A 287 -11.96 24.89 -43.29
C THR A 287 -11.68 26.09 -44.19
N SER A 288 -12.58 26.38 -45.14
CA SER A 288 -12.56 27.66 -45.86
C SER A 288 -13.07 28.76 -44.95
N ALA A 289 -12.23 29.73 -44.59
CA ALA A 289 -12.56 30.82 -43.69
C ALA A 289 -12.98 32.09 -44.45
N HIS A 290 -13.99 32.80 -43.96
CA HIS A 290 -14.33 34.14 -44.43
C HIS A 290 -13.37 35.19 -43.86
N PRO A 291 -13.03 36.27 -44.59
CA PRO A 291 -12.05 37.29 -44.15
C PRO A 291 -12.36 37.96 -42.80
N SER A 292 -13.64 38.06 -42.43
CA SER A 292 -14.08 38.63 -41.15
C SER A 292 -13.72 37.78 -39.93
N GLU A 293 -13.54 36.48 -40.11
CA GLU A 293 -13.22 35.53 -39.02
C GLU A 293 -11.72 35.25 -38.90
N ALA A 294 -10.91 35.75 -39.86
CA ALA A 294 -9.48 35.45 -39.92
C ALA A 294 -8.70 35.92 -38.69
N LYS A 295 -9.03 37.10 -38.14
CA LYS A 295 -8.41 37.62 -36.90
C LYS A 295 -8.74 36.75 -35.68
N LYS A 296 -9.97 36.26 -35.59
CA LYS A 296 -10.40 35.38 -34.49
C LYS A 296 -9.72 34.02 -34.58
N LEU A 297 -9.66 33.44 -35.78
CA LEU A 297 -9.00 32.16 -36.02
C LEU A 297 -7.48 32.22 -35.83
N LEU A 298 -6.83 33.35 -36.11
CA LEU A 298 -5.42 33.57 -35.78
C LEU A 298 -5.19 33.65 -34.26
N ALA A 299 -6.07 34.33 -33.53
CA ALA A 299 -6.02 34.35 -32.07
C ALA A 299 -6.24 32.94 -31.47
N GLU A 300 -7.13 32.13 -32.04
CA GLU A 300 -7.33 30.73 -31.63
C GLU A 300 -6.09 29.86 -31.90
N ILE A 301 -5.35 30.09 -33.00
CA ILE A 301 -4.08 29.40 -33.28
C ILE A 301 -2.99 29.82 -32.28
N ASP A 302 -2.92 31.10 -31.94
CA ASP A 302 -1.96 31.62 -30.95
C ASP A 302 -2.23 31.07 -29.54
N GLU A 303 -3.51 30.97 -29.15
CA GLU A 303 -3.91 30.39 -27.87
C GLU A 303 -3.60 28.88 -27.82
N PHE A 304 -3.92 28.16 -28.90
CA PHE A 304 -3.57 26.74 -29.05
C PHE A 304 -2.05 26.50 -28.93
N ARG A 305 -1.23 27.41 -29.46
CA ARG A 305 0.25 27.36 -29.34
C ARG A 305 0.72 27.58 -27.89
N LYS A 306 0.12 28.53 -27.17
CA LYS A 306 0.55 28.90 -25.80
C LYS A 306 0.15 27.86 -24.76
N GLU A 307 -1.07 27.36 -24.83
CA GLU A 307 -1.64 26.47 -23.81
C GLU A 307 -1.48 24.99 -24.17
N GLU A 308 -2.14 24.53 -25.23
CA GLU A 308 -2.25 23.10 -25.54
C GLU A 308 -0.94 22.51 -26.07
N MET A 309 -0.28 23.19 -27.01
CA MET A 309 0.97 22.72 -27.63
C MET A 309 2.11 22.58 -26.62
N ARG A 310 2.22 23.51 -25.65
CA ARG A 310 3.26 23.45 -24.62
C ARG A 310 3.10 22.22 -23.72
N ASN A 311 1.87 21.91 -23.32
CA ASN A 311 1.56 20.73 -22.51
C ASN A 311 1.82 19.43 -23.29
N LYS A 312 1.40 19.40 -24.57
CA LYS A 312 1.61 18.23 -25.44
C LYS A 312 3.07 18.02 -25.85
N HIS A 313 3.88 19.07 -25.93
CA HIS A 313 5.33 18.93 -26.14
C HIS A 313 6.04 18.26 -24.95
N ARG A 314 5.63 18.57 -23.72
CA ARG A 314 6.15 17.87 -22.52
C ARG A 314 5.76 16.40 -22.52
N GLU A 315 4.53 16.09 -22.92
CA GLU A 315 4.05 14.71 -23.08
C GLU A 315 4.82 13.94 -24.15
N LYS A 316 5.12 14.57 -25.29
CA LYS A 316 6.01 14.01 -26.33
C LYS A 316 7.38 13.64 -25.75
N GLN A 317 8.04 14.57 -25.07
CA GLN A 317 9.36 14.34 -24.46
C GLN A 317 9.33 13.23 -23.40
N ARG A 318 8.25 13.17 -22.61
CA ARG A 318 8.02 12.10 -21.63
C ARG A 318 7.93 10.73 -22.33
N LEU A 319 7.13 10.61 -23.38
CA LEU A 319 6.97 9.37 -24.14
C LEU A 319 8.27 8.93 -24.81
N GLU A 320 9.05 9.86 -25.38
CA GLU A 320 10.36 9.54 -25.96
C GLU A 320 11.32 8.96 -24.91
N LYS A 321 11.36 9.56 -23.72
CA LYS A 321 12.19 9.08 -22.61
C LYS A 321 11.70 7.72 -22.10
N GLU A 322 10.39 7.55 -21.88
CA GLU A 322 9.80 6.29 -21.44
C GLU A 322 10.10 5.15 -22.43
N TYR A 323 9.98 5.41 -23.74
CA TYR A 323 10.33 4.41 -24.75
C TYR A 323 11.83 4.07 -24.71
N ALA A 324 12.71 5.06 -24.61
CA ALA A 324 14.15 4.83 -24.53
C ALA A 324 14.54 4.00 -23.29
N ASP A 325 13.95 4.30 -22.14
CA ASP A 325 14.16 3.56 -20.89
C ASP A 325 13.65 2.11 -21.02
N LEU A 326 12.50 1.89 -21.67
CA LEU A 326 11.95 0.56 -21.91
C LEU A 326 12.77 -0.24 -22.94
N GLU A 327 13.25 0.41 -24.00
CA GLU A 327 14.10 -0.19 -25.02
C GLU A 327 15.45 -0.59 -24.43
N GLU A 328 16.05 0.24 -23.58
CA GLU A 328 17.30 -0.08 -22.88
C GLU A 328 17.10 -1.31 -21.97
N LYS A 329 16.05 -1.33 -21.16
CA LYS A 329 15.80 -2.40 -20.17
C LYS A 329 15.32 -3.72 -20.77
N LEU A 330 14.55 -3.67 -21.86
CA LEU A 330 13.81 -4.83 -22.36
C LEU A 330 14.23 -5.26 -23.77
N SER A 331 15.27 -4.65 -24.34
CA SER A 331 15.83 -5.09 -25.61
C SER A 331 16.19 -6.59 -25.56
N ASN A 332 15.71 -7.34 -26.55
CA ASN A 332 15.90 -8.79 -26.68
C ASN A 332 15.14 -9.66 -25.64
N ILE A 333 14.14 -9.09 -24.96
CA ILE A 333 13.12 -9.82 -24.20
C ILE A 333 11.84 -9.86 -25.06
N ASP A 334 11.21 -11.03 -25.21
CA ASP A 334 10.04 -11.22 -26.08
C ASP A 334 8.81 -10.40 -25.67
N VAL A 335 8.83 -9.87 -24.44
CA VAL A 335 7.82 -8.98 -23.85
C VAL A 335 7.85 -7.59 -24.48
N PHE A 336 9.01 -7.12 -24.96
CA PHE A 336 9.15 -5.82 -25.61
C PHE A 336 8.69 -5.91 -27.08
N LYS A 337 7.39 -5.72 -27.27
CA LYS A 337 6.78 -5.49 -28.58
C LYS A 337 6.08 -4.15 -28.51
N VAL A 338 6.39 -3.25 -29.44
CA VAL A 338 5.66 -1.98 -29.63
C VAL A 338 5.33 -1.91 -31.12
N GLU A 339 4.07 -1.62 -31.47
CA GLU A 339 3.65 -1.48 -32.85
C GLU A 339 4.38 -0.28 -33.48
N ASN A 340 4.75 -0.38 -34.77
CA ASN A 340 5.50 0.66 -35.48
C ASN A 340 4.77 2.03 -35.48
N GLU A 341 3.45 2.03 -35.32
CA GLU A 341 2.62 3.25 -35.26
C GLU A 341 2.86 4.06 -33.97
N PHE A 342 3.25 3.40 -32.88
CA PHE A 342 3.48 4.01 -31.56
C PHE A 342 4.98 4.21 -31.26
N MET A 343 5.82 4.04 -32.26
CA MET A 343 7.25 4.32 -32.16
C MET A 343 7.50 5.83 -32.06
N PRO A 344 8.48 6.29 -31.27
CA PRO A 344 8.82 7.72 -31.16
C PRO A 344 9.07 8.39 -32.53
N SER A 345 9.72 7.67 -33.44
CA SER A 345 9.98 8.15 -34.81
C SER A 345 8.69 8.45 -35.60
N ARG A 346 7.62 7.68 -35.40
CA ARG A 346 6.33 7.92 -36.06
C ARG A 346 5.55 9.04 -35.39
N LEU A 347 5.55 9.09 -34.06
CA LEU A 347 4.92 10.18 -33.30
C LEU A 347 5.57 11.53 -33.62
N ASN A 348 6.89 11.56 -33.79
CA ASN A 348 7.63 12.77 -34.19
C ASN A 348 7.22 13.24 -35.58
N ARG A 349 7.06 12.33 -36.54
CA ARG A 349 6.56 12.71 -37.87
C ARG A 349 5.16 13.32 -37.82
N LEU A 350 4.24 12.71 -37.05
CA LEU A 350 2.89 13.26 -36.88
C LEU A 350 2.90 14.63 -36.17
N TRP A 351 3.84 14.86 -35.26
CA TRP A 351 4.04 16.16 -34.64
C TRP A 351 4.49 17.22 -35.65
N GLU A 352 5.45 16.89 -36.52
CA GLU A 352 5.86 17.79 -37.61
C GLU A 352 4.70 18.05 -38.60
N ASP A 353 3.92 17.02 -38.95
CA ASP A 353 2.75 17.17 -39.83
C ASP A 353 1.71 18.17 -39.24
N LEU A 354 1.56 18.21 -37.91
CA LEU A 354 0.71 19.20 -37.22
C LEU A 354 1.28 20.62 -37.31
N LEU A 355 2.59 20.79 -37.11
CA LEU A 355 3.24 22.09 -37.23
C LEU A 355 3.09 22.65 -38.66
N ASP A 356 3.26 21.79 -39.67
CA ASP A 356 3.08 22.15 -41.07
C ASP A 356 1.63 22.54 -41.38
N ALA A 357 0.65 21.81 -40.84
CA ALA A 357 -0.77 22.12 -41.00
C ALA A 357 -1.14 23.49 -40.37
N LEU A 358 -0.60 23.78 -39.18
CA LEU A 358 -0.80 25.08 -38.52
C LEU A 358 -0.17 26.22 -39.32
N ALA A 359 1.08 26.06 -39.76
CA ALA A 359 1.78 27.08 -40.55
C ALA A 359 1.11 27.34 -41.91
N ALA A 360 0.54 26.29 -42.53
CA ALA A 360 -0.25 26.43 -43.76
C ALA A 360 -1.53 27.24 -43.55
N ARG A 361 -2.23 27.01 -42.43
CA ARG A 361 -3.45 27.75 -42.09
C ARG A 361 -3.17 29.21 -41.73
N GLU A 362 -2.12 29.47 -40.97
CA GLU A 362 -1.68 30.83 -40.62
C GLU A 362 -1.36 31.65 -41.88
N ARG A 363 -0.63 31.07 -42.84
CA ARG A 363 -0.37 31.69 -44.15
C ARG A 363 -1.63 31.99 -44.94
N ALA A 364 -2.65 31.12 -44.86
CA ALA A 364 -3.92 31.34 -45.53
C ALA A 364 -4.75 32.48 -44.88
N LEU A 365 -4.63 32.67 -43.56
CA LEU A 365 -5.39 33.68 -42.80
C LEU A 365 -4.68 35.07 -42.76
N GLY A 366 -3.36 35.11 -42.85
CA GLY A 366 -2.54 36.34 -42.75
C GLY A 366 -2.46 37.20 -44.02
N GLY A 367 -3.14 36.83 -45.11
CA GLY A 367 -3.03 37.50 -46.42
C GLY A 367 -3.53 38.94 -46.49
N ASP A 368 -4.43 39.38 -45.59
CA ASP A 368 -5.19 40.64 -45.74
C ASP A 368 -5.08 41.63 -44.56
N VAL A 369 -4.23 41.38 -43.56
CA VAL A 369 -4.04 42.30 -42.41
C VAL A 369 -2.66 42.98 -42.51
N ARG A 370 -2.48 43.85 -43.50
CA ARG A 370 -1.34 44.77 -43.56
C ARG A 370 -1.74 46.16 -43.08
N VAL A 371 -0.88 46.74 -42.24
CA VAL A 371 -0.80 48.18 -41.95
C VAL A 371 -0.96 48.95 -43.27
N ASP A 372 -1.76 50.01 -43.28
CA ASP A 372 -1.97 50.85 -44.47
C ASP A 372 -0.68 51.62 -44.79
N LEU A 373 0.22 50.99 -45.53
CA LEU A 373 1.57 51.47 -45.86
C LEU A 373 1.52 52.82 -46.62
N ASP A 374 0.43 53.09 -47.34
CA ASP A 374 0.22 54.34 -48.06
C ASP A 374 -0.09 55.51 -47.12
N GLU A 375 -0.74 55.24 -45.97
CA GLU A 375 -0.95 56.25 -44.92
C GLU A 375 0.35 56.58 -44.17
N LEU A 376 1.16 55.57 -43.87
CA LEU A 376 2.49 55.76 -43.27
C LEU A 376 3.41 56.59 -44.18
N ALA A 377 3.43 56.26 -45.48
CA ALA A 377 4.22 57.00 -46.47
C ALA A 377 3.77 58.47 -46.63
N ARG A 378 2.46 58.75 -46.56
CA ARG A 378 1.92 60.13 -46.61
C ARG A 378 2.32 60.94 -45.38
N ASN A 379 2.21 60.37 -44.19
CA ASN A 379 2.60 61.04 -42.94
C ASN A 379 4.10 61.31 -42.88
N LEU A 380 4.93 60.35 -43.31
CA LEU A 380 6.38 60.52 -43.38
C LEU A 380 6.77 61.68 -44.31
N ASN A 381 6.17 61.77 -45.50
CA ASN A 381 6.44 62.83 -46.46
C ASN A 381 6.09 64.23 -45.92
N LEU A 382 4.97 64.35 -45.19
CA LEU A 382 4.56 65.60 -44.56
C LEU A 382 5.56 66.06 -43.48
N GLN A 383 6.00 65.13 -42.61
CA GLN A 383 6.90 65.45 -41.50
C GLN A 383 8.33 65.78 -41.97
N ILE A 384 8.80 65.12 -43.03
CA ILE A 384 10.06 65.48 -43.71
C ILE A 384 9.99 66.92 -44.24
N GLY A 385 8.86 67.31 -44.83
CA GLY A 385 8.63 68.68 -45.31
C GLY A 385 8.72 69.72 -44.19
N ILE A 386 8.00 69.50 -43.08
CA ILE A 386 8.01 70.39 -41.90
C ILE A 386 9.43 70.53 -41.32
N THR A 387 10.19 69.43 -41.28
CA THR A 387 11.56 69.42 -40.73
C THR A 387 12.53 70.17 -41.65
N ASN A 388 12.36 70.07 -42.97
CA ASN A 388 13.12 70.86 -43.94
C ASN A 388 12.86 72.37 -43.77
N GLU A 389 11.60 72.78 -43.65
CA GLU A 389 11.25 74.20 -43.44
C GLU A 389 11.88 74.78 -42.17
N LYS A 390 11.89 73.98 -41.08
CA LYS A 390 12.57 74.37 -39.83
C LYS A 390 14.08 74.51 -40.01
N LEU A 391 14.72 73.62 -40.77
CA LEU A 391 16.15 73.72 -41.08
C LEU A 391 16.47 74.94 -41.95
N ASP A 392 15.60 75.30 -42.89
CA ASP A 392 15.75 76.50 -43.72
C ASP A 392 15.61 77.79 -42.89
N GLU A 393 14.68 77.81 -41.93
CA GLU A 393 14.52 78.94 -41.02
C GLU A 393 15.74 79.09 -40.10
N LEU A 394 16.26 77.98 -39.56
CA LEU A 394 17.50 77.98 -38.78
C LEU A 394 18.71 78.42 -39.62
N LEU A 395 18.77 78.06 -40.91
CA LEU A 395 19.80 78.54 -41.82
C LEU A 395 19.72 80.05 -42.03
N LYS A 396 18.53 80.62 -42.25
CA LYS A 396 18.36 82.08 -42.39
C LYS A 396 18.79 82.82 -41.13
N GLN A 397 18.46 82.27 -39.96
CA GLN A 397 18.91 82.83 -38.68
C GLN A 397 20.43 82.76 -38.54
N LEU A 398 21.04 81.68 -39.02
CA LEU A 398 22.49 81.47 -39.03
C LEU A 398 23.21 82.43 -40.00
N GLU A 399 22.66 82.64 -41.19
CA GLU A 399 23.18 83.61 -42.18
C GLU A 399 22.97 85.07 -41.73
N ALA A 400 21.88 85.37 -41.02
CA ALA A 400 21.66 86.68 -40.40
C ALA A 400 22.66 86.94 -39.25
N ALA A 401 22.95 85.90 -38.45
CA ALA A 401 23.90 85.97 -37.35
C ALA A 401 25.36 86.15 -37.82
N ASP A 402 25.71 85.73 -39.04
CA ASP A 402 27.03 85.96 -39.65
C ASP A 402 27.32 87.46 -39.90
N SER A 403 26.32 88.36 -39.82
CA SER A 403 26.48 89.80 -40.15
C SER A 403 26.55 90.77 -38.97
N ASN A 404 26.30 90.35 -37.72
CA ASN A 404 26.58 91.16 -36.52
C ASN A 404 26.52 90.29 -35.26
N THR A 405 27.59 90.33 -34.47
CA THR A 405 27.90 89.39 -33.40
C THR A 405 27.03 89.59 -32.14
N LEU A 406 26.25 88.57 -31.77
CA LEU A 406 25.68 88.38 -30.43
C LEU A 406 25.69 86.88 -30.11
N HIS A 407 26.49 86.45 -29.12
CA HIS A 407 26.61 85.04 -28.69
C HIS A 407 25.28 84.38 -28.33
N GLY A 408 24.30 85.16 -27.83
CA GLY A 408 22.97 84.65 -27.48
C GLY A 408 22.15 84.17 -28.69
N SER A 409 22.38 84.68 -29.89
CA SER A 409 21.64 84.24 -31.09
C SER A 409 22.13 82.90 -31.60
N VAL A 410 23.41 82.56 -31.41
CA VAL A 410 24.00 81.30 -31.89
C VAL A 410 23.60 80.12 -30.99
N ASP A 411 23.54 80.31 -29.67
CA ASP A 411 23.07 79.27 -28.74
C ASP A 411 21.62 78.87 -28.99
N MET A 412 20.73 79.83 -29.29
CA MET A 412 19.33 79.53 -29.65
C MET A 412 19.21 78.73 -30.95
N ILE A 413 20.11 78.96 -31.92
CA ILE A 413 20.16 78.20 -33.17
C ILE A 413 20.66 76.78 -32.91
N VAL A 414 21.65 76.59 -32.03
CA VAL A 414 22.17 75.27 -31.63
C VAL A 414 21.10 74.45 -30.89
N ASP A 415 20.36 75.06 -29.96
CA ASP A 415 19.25 74.40 -29.27
C ASP A 415 18.14 74.01 -30.26
N GLY A 416 17.81 74.88 -31.22
CA GLY A 416 16.87 74.60 -32.30
C GLY A 416 17.31 73.44 -33.20
N LEU A 417 18.61 73.34 -33.51
CA LEU A 417 19.18 72.23 -34.30
C LEU A 417 19.16 70.92 -33.51
N ASN A 418 19.40 70.94 -32.20
CA ASN A 418 19.35 69.74 -31.34
C ASN A 418 17.94 69.20 -31.15
N ALA A 419 16.92 70.07 -31.10
CA ALA A 419 15.52 69.64 -31.04
C ALA A 419 15.06 68.83 -32.28
N LEU A 420 15.78 68.93 -33.41
CA LEU A 420 15.47 68.19 -34.64
C LEU A 420 16.08 66.78 -34.70
N GLU A 421 16.88 66.37 -33.71
CA GLU A 421 17.51 65.05 -33.67
C GLU A 421 16.50 63.89 -33.57
N SER A 422 15.68 63.92 -32.51
CA SER A 422 14.68 62.87 -32.26
C SER A 422 13.66 62.72 -33.40
N PRO A 423 13.13 63.79 -34.02
CA PRO A 423 12.29 63.67 -35.22
C PRO A 423 12.98 62.96 -36.39
N ILE A 424 14.25 63.28 -36.66
CA ILE A 424 15.00 62.68 -37.77
C ILE A 424 15.30 61.19 -37.52
N GLU A 425 15.56 60.80 -36.28
CA GLU A 425 15.72 59.38 -35.89
C GLU A 425 14.43 58.59 -36.07
N ASN A 426 13.28 59.16 -35.67
CA ASN A 426 11.98 58.51 -35.87
C ASN A 426 11.67 58.30 -37.36
N PHE A 427 12.06 59.23 -38.24
CA PHE A 427 11.90 59.04 -39.69
C PHE A 427 12.72 57.86 -40.23
N PHE A 428 13.91 57.59 -39.68
CA PHE A 428 14.68 56.40 -40.08
C PHE A 428 13.96 55.11 -39.67
N HIS A 429 13.30 55.10 -38.51
CA HIS A 429 12.49 53.96 -38.08
C HIS A 429 11.30 53.72 -39.03
N ASP A 430 10.56 54.78 -39.39
CA ASP A 430 9.44 54.70 -40.34
C ASP A 430 9.89 54.22 -41.73
N VAL A 431 11.06 54.67 -42.19
CA VAL A 431 11.69 54.22 -43.44
C VAL A 431 12.10 52.75 -43.37
N ASP A 432 12.62 52.28 -42.24
CA ASP A 432 12.97 50.88 -42.03
C ASP A 432 11.73 49.99 -42.04
N VAL A 433 10.60 50.45 -41.47
CA VAL A 433 9.30 49.76 -41.56
C VAL A 433 8.85 49.66 -43.03
N LEU A 434 8.90 50.76 -43.79
CA LEU A 434 8.57 50.75 -45.21
C LEU A 434 9.51 49.86 -46.04
N ARG A 435 10.81 49.81 -45.69
CA ARG A 435 11.82 48.96 -46.35
C ARG A 435 11.57 47.49 -46.07
N ASN A 436 11.29 47.13 -44.82
CA ASN A 436 10.99 45.75 -44.42
C ASN A 436 9.69 45.24 -45.05
N CYS A 437 8.77 46.15 -45.40
CA CYS A 437 7.54 45.84 -46.12
C CYS A 437 7.64 45.97 -47.66
N ASN A 438 8.84 46.20 -48.22
CA ASN A 438 9.10 46.35 -49.66
C ASN A 438 8.28 47.47 -50.36
N HIS A 439 8.04 48.60 -49.68
CA HIS A 439 7.34 49.73 -50.28
C HIS A 439 8.23 50.43 -51.36
N PRO A 440 7.69 50.77 -52.55
CA PRO A 440 8.49 51.27 -53.67
C PRO A 440 9.23 52.58 -53.39
N LEU A 441 8.69 53.44 -52.52
CA LEU A 441 9.28 54.74 -52.16
C LEU A 441 10.28 54.70 -50.99
N ALA A 442 10.52 53.54 -50.37
CA ALA A 442 11.34 53.46 -49.15
C ALA A 442 12.78 53.98 -49.34
N ASN A 443 13.42 53.65 -50.46
CA ASN A 443 14.77 54.12 -50.76
C ASN A 443 14.84 55.62 -51.04
N ASP A 444 13.77 56.21 -51.56
CA ASP A 444 13.71 57.64 -51.83
C ASP A 444 13.51 58.43 -50.52
N PHE A 445 12.66 57.95 -49.61
CA PHE A 445 12.54 58.52 -48.28
C PHE A 445 13.84 58.38 -47.48
N TYR A 446 14.55 57.25 -47.55
CA TYR A 446 15.86 57.10 -46.90
C TYR A 446 16.85 58.19 -47.33
N LYS A 447 16.95 58.47 -48.63
CA LYS A 447 17.83 59.53 -49.15
C LYS A 447 17.43 60.91 -48.65
N GLN A 448 16.13 61.20 -48.57
CA GLN A 448 15.63 62.49 -48.07
C GLN A 448 15.93 62.69 -46.58
N VAL A 449 15.65 61.67 -45.75
CA VAL A 449 15.92 61.71 -44.29
C VAL A 449 17.42 61.80 -44.02
N PHE A 450 18.24 61.05 -44.76
CA PHE A 450 19.69 61.16 -44.67
C PHE A 450 20.22 62.54 -45.06
N GLY A 451 19.62 63.16 -46.09
CA GLY A 451 19.92 64.55 -46.46
C GLY A 451 19.59 65.56 -45.36
N LEU A 452 18.46 65.41 -44.66
CA LEU A 452 18.11 66.23 -43.49
C LEU A 452 19.16 66.10 -42.38
N HIS A 453 19.56 64.87 -42.06
CA HIS A 453 20.56 64.58 -41.05
C HIS A 453 21.91 65.23 -41.38
N GLN A 454 22.37 65.11 -42.63
CA GLN A 454 23.62 65.73 -43.09
C GLN A 454 23.57 67.26 -43.01
N ARG A 455 22.45 67.89 -43.38
CA ARG A 455 22.27 69.34 -43.29
C ARG A 455 22.32 69.82 -41.83
N ARG A 456 21.64 69.13 -40.92
CA ARG A 456 21.68 69.43 -39.47
C ARG A 456 23.13 69.42 -38.95
N ILE A 457 23.90 68.37 -39.26
CA ILE A 457 25.30 68.25 -38.84
C ILE A 457 26.14 69.38 -39.42
N ALA A 458 25.97 69.71 -40.70
CA ALA A 458 26.71 70.80 -41.34
C ALA A 458 26.42 72.16 -40.68
N TYR A 459 25.17 72.43 -40.28
CA TYR A 459 24.81 73.67 -39.59
C TYR A 459 25.37 73.71 -38.16
N LEU A 460 25.36 72.59 -37.42
CA LEU A 460 26.00 72.49 -36.11
C LEU A 460 27.51 72.73 -36.19
N GLN A 461 28.19 72.14 -37.17
CA GLN A 461 29.63 72.36 -37.41
C GLN A 461 29.91 73.82 -37.78
N ARG A 462 29.04 74.46 -38.57
CA ARG A 462 29.17 75.88 -38.89
C ARG A 462 28.99 76.77 -37.65
N CYS A 463 28.01 76.47 -36.78
CA CYS A 463 27.84 77.16 -35.49
C CYS A 463 29.10 77.00 -34.61
N GLN A 464 29.64 75.78 -34.55
CA GLN A 464 30.85 75.46 -33.78
C GLN A 464 32.07 76.23 -34.28
N ASN A 465 32.23 76.36 -35.60
CA ASN A 465 33.30 77.13 -36.22
C ASN A 465 33.14 78.65 -36.01
N CYS A 466 31.91 79.18 -36.07
CA CYS A 466 31.63 80.58 -35.74
C CYS A 466 31.93 80.91 -34.25
N LEU A 467 31.68 79.97 -33.34
CA LEU A 467 32.05 80.07 -31.92
C LEU A 467 33.57 79.99 -31.70
N GLN A 468 34.30 79.18 -32.49
CA GLN A 468 35.76 79.07 -32.41
C GLN A 468 36.50 80.32 -32.91
N LEU A 469 35.97 81.03 -33.92
CA LEU A 469 36.57 82.24 -34.48
C LEU A 469 36.49 83.46 -33.55
N LEU A 470 35.59 83.44 -32.55
CA LEU A 470 35.34 84.57 -31.65
C LEU A 470 36.08 84.51 -30.30
N GLY A 471 36.90 83.48 -30.04
CA GLY A 471 37.73 83.46 -28.83
C GLY A 471 38.49 82.16 -28.59
N SER A 472 39.77 82.15 -28.95
CA SER A 472 40.74 81.20 -28.40
C SER A 472 41.07 81.60 -26.96
N SER A 473 40.27 81.13 -26.00
CA SER A 473 40.58 80.93 -24.56
C SER A 473 39.32 80.92 -23.68
N TYR A 474 38.30 80.13 -24.01
CA TYR A 474 37.22 79.83 -23.06
C TYR A 474 36.78 78.37 -23.23
N VAL A 475 37.35 77.48 -22.41
CA VAL A 475 36.59 76.32 -21.95
C VAL A 475 35.47 76.92 -21.10
N SER A 476 34.24 76.79 -21.59
CA SER A 476 33.07 77.48 -21.06
C SER A 476 32.97 77.36 -19.54
N ARG A 477 32.88 78.51 -18.87
CA ARG A 477 32.43 78.61 -17.47
C ARG A 477 31.08 77.88 -17.29
N THR A 478 30.25 77.90 -18.32
CA THR A 478 29.01 77.12 -18.47
C THR A 478 29.21 75.61 -18.57
N GLU A 479 30.31 75.10 -19.11
CA GLU A 479 30.62 73.65 -19.14
C GLU A 479 31.14 73.17 -17.79
N ARG A 480 31.95 73.97 -17.09
CA ARG A 480 32.35 73.69 -15.69
C ARG A 480 31.21 73.85 -14.69
N GLU A 481 30.34 74.85 -14.87
CA GLU A 481 29.14 75.04 -14.04
C GLU A 481 28.04 74.02 -14.37
N ARG A 482 27.90 73.57 -15.63
CA ARG A 482 27.06 72.42 -16.00
C ARG A 482 27.62 71.11 -15.47
N LEU A 483 28.92 70.87 -15.52
CA LEU A 483 29.55 69.66 -14.95
C LEU A 483 29.48 69.66 -13.42
N CYS A 484 29.64 70.81 -12.75
CA CYS A 484 29.45 70.93 -11.31
C CYS A 484 27.98 70.83 -10.91
N ARG A 485 27.02 71.45 -11.64
CA ARG A 485 25.59 71.23 -11.40
C ARG A 485 25.21 69.78 -11.67
N ASN A 486 25.63 69.18 -12.78
CA ASN A 486 25.34 67.79 -13.09
C ASN A 486 25.93 66.86 -12.04
N ASN A 487 27.18 67.05 -11.60
CA ASN A 487 27.77 66.26 -10.52
C ASN A 487 27.03 66.51 -9.18
N LYS A 488 26.65 67.76 -8.85
CA LYS A 488 25.84 68.06 -7.66
C LYS A 488 24.47 67.38 -7.70
N THR A 489 23.72 67.57 -8.78
CA THR A 489 22.43 66.91 -8.99
C THR A 489 22.61 65.40 -8.93
N GLN A 490 23.65 64.84 -9.56
CA GLN A 490 23.91 63.40 -9.57
C GLN A 490 24.20 62.82 -8.18
N VAL A 491 24.96 63.52 -7.31
CA VAL A 491 25.23 63.06 -5.93
C VAL A 491 23.98 63.09 -5.06
N PHE A 492 23.15 64.14 -5.18
CA PHE A 492 21.87 64.21 -4.47
C PHE A 492 20.82 63.24 -5.02
N THR A 493 20.71 63.12 -6.35
CA THR A 493 19.83 62.15 -7.01
C THR A 493 20.19 60.74 -6.59
N GLN A 494 21.47 60.40 -6.50
CA GLN A 494 21.87 59.06 -6.08
C GLN A 494 21.48 58.73 -4.63
N VAL A 495 21.56 59.70 -3.70
CA VAL A 495 21.06 59.48 -2.32
C VAL A 495 19.54 59.34 -2.31
N CYS A 496 18.82 60.17 -3.07
CA CYS A 496 17.37 60.06 -3.21
C CYS A 496 16.95 58.72 -3.83
N ASP A 497 17.67 58.22 -4.84
CA ASP A 497 17.44 56.91 -5.45
C ASP A 497 17.65 55.78 -4.44
N CYS A 498 18.68 55.89 -3.58
CA CYS A 498 18.90 54.94 -2.50
C CYS A 498 17.78 54.98 -1.45
N ILE A 499 17.29 56.16 -1.07
CA ILE A 499 16.15 56.31 -0.14
C ILE A 499 14.89 55.69 -0.78
N GLN A 500 14.60 56.00 -2.04
CA GLN A 500 13.44 55.47 -2.76
C GLN A 500 13.50 53.93 -2.86
N TRP A 501 14.66 53.36 -3.11
CA TRP A 501 14.85 51.90 -3.11
C TRP A 501 14.51 51.29 -1.74
N ILE A 502 14.98 51.90 -0.64
CA ILE A 502 14.69 51.44 0.71
C ILE A 502 13.19 51.56 1.04
N GLU A 503 12.57 52.70 0.73
CA GLU A 503 11.14 52.93 0.96
C GLU A 503 10.28 51.90 0.21
N GLN A 504 10.64 51.59 -1.04
CA GLN A 504 9.95 50.56 -1.80
C GLN A 504 10.04 49.20 -1.13
N ARG A 505 11.25 48.78 -0.70
CA ARG A 505 11.45 47.48 -0.02
C ARG A 505 10.79 47.42 1.36
N LEU A 506 10.80 48.52 2.11
CA LEU A 506 10.08 48.65 3.38
C LEU A 506 8.58 48.43 3.17
N LYS A 507 8.01 49.05 2.14
CA LYS A 507 6.61 48.89 1.78
C LYS A 507 6.29 47.43 1.42
N GLU A 508 7.06 46.85 0.50
CA GLU A 508 6.90 45.45 0.07
C GLU A 508 6.96 44.46 1.25
N LEU A 509 7.89 44.64 2.19
CA LEU A 509 8.02 43.79 3.37
C LEU A 509 6.90 43.99 4.39
N SER A 510 6.39 45.21 4.52
CA SER A 510 5.29 45.52 5.44
C SER A 510 3.94 45.00 4.97
N GLU A 511 3.72 44.95 3.66
CA GLU A 511 2.48 44.50 3.01
C GLU A 511 2.50 42.99 2.67
N LEU A 512 3.60 42.29 2.94
CA LEU A 512 3.72 40.86 2.65
C LEU A 512 2.71 40.06 3.50
N GLU A 513 1.93 39.19 2.87
CA GLU A 513 1.02 38.25 3.54
C GLU A 513 1.65 36.85 3.60
N PHE A 514 1.19 36.01 4.53
CA PHE A 514 1.66 34.63 4.67
C PHE A 514 0.70 33.67 3.98
N SER A 515 1.23 32.66 3.27
CA SER A 515 0.43 31.60 2.66
C SER A 515 0.12 30.49 3.67
N GLU A 516 -1.00 29.80 3.47
CA GLU A 516 -1.39 28.60 4.23
C GLU A 516 -0.67 27.34 3.72
N LYS A 517 -0.16 27.35 2.48
CA LYS A 517 0.44 26.17 1.85
C LYS A 517 1.95 26.12 2.09
N LEU A 518 2.43 24.93 2.43
CA LEU A 518 3.86 24.70 2.70
C LEU A 518 4.74 25.01 1.48
N ASP A 519 4.35 24.56 0.28
CA ASP A 519 5.14 24.82 -0.94
C ASP A 519 5.30 26.32 -1.20
N ASP A 520 4.23 27.09 -1.07
CA ASP A 520 4.27 28.55 -1.23
C ASP A 520 5.10 29.22 -0.12
N LEU A 521 5.03 28.72 1.13
CA LEU A 521 5.84 29.20 2.25
C LEU A 521 7.34 28.94 2.04
N ASP A 522 7.70 27.76 1.51
CA ASP A 522 9.08 27.40 1.17
C ASP A 522 9.61 28.30 0.04
N ASP A 523 8.80 28.53 -1.01
CA ASP A 523 9.15 29.44 -2.10
C ASP A 523 9.31 30.90 -1.60
N MET A 524 8.41 31.36 -0.73
CA MET A 524 8.52 32.70 -0.12
C MET A 524 9.75 32.82 0.78
N LEU A 525 10.10 31.79 1.55
CA LEU A 525 11.28 31.78 2.39
C LEU A 525 12.56 31.81 1.55
N GLU A 526 12.66 31.00 0.50
CA GLU A 526 13.82 31.00 -0.41
C GLU A 526 13.96 32.33 -1.16
N LYS A 527 12.84 32.90 -1.62
CA LYS A 527 12.85 34.23 -2.23
C LYS A 527 13.32 35.30 -1.25
N HIS A 528 12.78 35.30 -0.02
CA HIS A 528 13.15 36.27 1.00
C HIS A 528 14.62 36.12 1.45
N LYS A 529 15.20 34.91 1.42
CA LYS A 529 16.66 34.70 1.65
C LYS A 529 17.52 35.47 0.65
N VAL A 530 17.13 35.44 -0.63
CA VAL A 530 17.82 36.19 -1.68
C VAL A 530 17.60 37.69 -1.47
N ASP A 531 16.36 38.14 -1.28
CA ASP A 531 16.03 39.55 -1.04
C ASP A 531 16.76 40.09 0.22
N HIS A 532 16.89 39.28 1.27
CA HIS A 532 17.61 39.63 2.48
C HIS A 532 19.12 39.79 2.24
N ALA A 533 19.72 38.90 1.45
CA ALA A 533 21.12 39.02 1.07
C ALA A 533 21.36 40.32 0.28
N GLU A 534 20.48 40.65 -0.67
CA GLU A 534 20.53 41.92 -1.41
C GLU A 534 20.43 43.14 -0.48
N ILE A 535 19.52 43.11 0.52
CA ILE A 535 19.39 44.18 1.52
C ILE A 535 20.67 44.30 2.38
N MET A 536 21.30 43.19 2.75
CA MET A 536 22.57 43.24 3.49
C MET A 536 23.72 43.81 2.64
N ASP A 537 23.79 43.42 1.36
CA ASP A 537 24.82 43.90 0.41
C ASP A 537 24.66 45.38 0.05
N PHE A 538 23.41 45.88 0.08
CA PHE A 538 23.08 47.30 -0.13
C PHE A 538 23.77 48.25 0.86
N ARG A 539 24.26 47.73 2.00
CA ARG A 539 25.11 48.49 2.93
C ARG A 539 26.26 49.21 2.23
N SER A 540 26.86 48.57 1.23
CA SER A 540 27.97 49.16 0.47
C SER A 540 27.56 50.43 -0.29
N ALA A 541 26.32 50.52 -0.77
CA ALA A 541 25.79 51.71 -1.44
C ALA A 541 25.54 52.85 -0.45
N VAL A 542 25.06 52.53 0.76
CA VAL A 542 24.93 53.50 1.86
C VAL A 542 26.30 54.05 2.26
N GLU A 543 27.30 53.19 2.43
CA GLU A 543 28.69 53.59 2.77
C GLU A 543 29.32 54.46 1.68
N GLN A 544 29.01 54.21 0.40
CA GLN A 544 29.44 55.06 -0.72
C GLN A 544 28.81 56.46 -0.68
N CYS A 545 27.52 56.57 -0.32
CA CYS A 545 26.86 57.86 -0.15
C CYS A 545 27.49 58.65 1.00
N ILE A 546 27.81 57.99 2.12
CA ILE A 546 28.51 58.61 3.25
C ILE A 546 29.90 59.10 2.83
N ALA A 547 30.68 58.28 2.12
CA ALA A 547 32.04 58.65 1.68
C ALA A 547 32.06 59.90 0.79
N ARG A 548 31.03 60.09 -0.05
CA ARG A 548 30.90 61.25 -0.95
C ARG A 548 30.50 62.54 -0.26
N GLN A 549 30.15 62.51 1.03
CA GLN A 549 29.96 63.73 1.83
C GLN A 549 31.18 64.66 1.74
N ALA A 550 32.40 64.10 1.64
CA ALA A 550 33.64 64.86 1.50
C ALA A 550 33.75 65.64 0.18
N GLU A 551 32.95 65.30 -0.83
CA GLU A 551 32.92 65.95 -2.15
C GLU A 551 31.95 67.15 -2.18
N ILE A 552 31.21 67.40 -1.10
CA ILE A 552 30.14 68.41 -1.03
C ILE A 552 30.66 69.74 -0.46
N PRO A 553 30.26 70.89 -1.05
CA PRO A 553 30.60 72.21 -0.53
C PRO A 553 30.04 72.48 0.88
N ALA A 554 30.76 73.27 1.68
CA ALA A 554 30.42 73.58 3.08
C ALA A 554 29.03 74.24 3.27
N GLU A 555 28.51 74.94 2.26
CA GLU A 555 27.21 75.64 2.30
C GLU A 555 26.00 74.69 2.19
N GLU A 556 26.18 73.52 1.56
CA GLU A 556 25.13 72.53 1.27
C GLU A 556 25.30 71.24 2.10
N THR A 557 26.33 71.22 2.97
CA THR A 557 26.68 70.04 3.78
C THR A 557 25.56 69.67 4.75
N ASP A 558 24.90 70.66 5.36
CA ASP A 558 23.81 70.41 6.33
C ASP A 558 22.60 69.73 5.68
N GLU A 559 22.24 70.13 4.46
CA GLU A 559 21.11 69.54 3.72
C GLU A 559 21.41 68.10 3.32
N TYR A 560 22.61 67.81 2.82
CA TYR A 560 23.02 66.44 2.51
C TYR A 560 23.11 65.56 3.76
N CYS A 561 23.58 66.10 4.89
CA CYS A 561 23.61 65.37 6.17
C CYS A 561 22.21 64.96 6.62
N ASN A 562 21.18 65.78 6.37
CA ASN A 562 19.80 65.41 6.65
C ASN A 562 19.34 64.22 5.79
N TYR A 563 19.63 64.22 4.49
CA TYR A 563 19.32 63.08 3.62
C TYR A 563 20.08 61.80 4.02
N LEU A 564 21.36 61.91 4.39
CA LEU A 564 22.13 60.78 4.92
C LEU A 564 21.53 60.24 6.22
N SER A 565 21.10 61.11 7.13
CA SER A 565 20.47 60.68 8.39
C SER A 565 19.15 59.93 8.14
N ILE A 566 18.37 60.33 7.14
CA ILE A 566 17.15 59.62 6.71
C ILE A 566 17.55 58.26 6.12
N LEU A 567 18.48 58.23 5.17
CA LEU A 567 18.96 57.02 4.53
C LEU A 567 19.48 55.98 5.55
N GLU A 568 20.32 56.39 6.49
CA GLU A 568 20.85 55.51 7.54
C GLU A 568 19.76 55.01 8.49
N GLY A 569 18.82 55.89 8.85
CA GLY A 569 17.67 55.55 9.69
C GLY A 569 16.77 54.51 9.04
N ASP A 570 16.36 54.76 7.80
CA ASP A 570 15.47 53.89 7.03
C ASP A 570 16.15 52.56 6.70
N TYR A 571 17.44 52.58 6.37
CA TYR A 571 18.21 51.35 6.17
C TYR A 571 18.29 50.50 7.45
N CYS A 572 18.49 51.13 8.61
CA CYS A 572 18.49 50.43 9.90
C CYS A 572 17.13 49.78 10.19
N GLN A 573 16.03 50.49 9.89
CA GLN A 573 14.68 49.96 10.01
C GLN A 573 14.44 48.79 9.05
N LEU A 574 14.81 48.94 7.78
CA LEU A 574 14.67 47.88 6.75
C LEU A 574 15.43 46.63 7.14
N LYS A 575 16.67 46.78 7.63
CA LYS A 575 17.48 45.66 8.12
C LYS A 575 16.80 44.92 9.29
N LYS A 576 16.27 45.65 10.28
CA LYS A 576 15.56 45.06 11.43
C LYS A 576 14.28 44.34 10.98
N LEU A 577 13.51 44.95 10.09
CA LEU A 577 12.29 44.35 9.56
C LEU A 577 12.60 43.08 8.74
N SER A 578 13.58 43.15 7.85
CA SER A 578 13.99 42.02 7.00
C SER A 578 14.54 40.85 7.82
N THR A 579 15.36 41.11 8.86
CA THR A 579 15.84 40.06 9.79
C THR A 579 14.71 39.45 10.62
N GLY A 580 13.80 40.27 11.15
CA GLY A 580 12.61 39.77 11.86
C GLY A 580 11.74 38.89 10.96
N ARG A 581 11.46 39.36 9.74
CA ARG A 581 10.64 38.64 8.77
C ARG A 581 11.24 37.31 8.33
N MET A 582 12.57 37.23 8.25
CA MET A 582 13.29 35.99 7.99
C MET A 582 13.03 34.96 9.09
N LEU A 583 13.12 35.37 10.36
CA LEU A 583 12.86 34.51 11.51
C LEU A 583 11.39 34.09 11.56
N ASP A 584 10.47 35.02 11.29
CA ASP A 584 9.04 34.73 11.23
C ASP A 584 8.73 33.67 10.16
N LEU A 585 9.22 33.85 8.92
CA LEU A 585 9.04 32.87 7.85
C LEU A 585 9.68 31.52 8.19
N ASP A 586 10.91 31.50 8.71
CA ASP A 586 11.60 30.26 9.08
C ASP A 586 10.87 29.49 10.19
N MET A 587 10.43 30.19 11.24
CA MET A 587 9.65 29.60 12.35
C MET A 587 8.29 29.08 11.88
N LEU A 588 7.57 29.85 11.05
CA LEU A 588 6.28 29.44 10.50
C LEU A 588 6.42 28.22 9.60
N THR A 589 7.36 28.25 8.64
CA THR A 589 7.60 27.14 7.72
C THR A 589 8.03 25.88 8.47
N ALA A 590 8.88 26.00 9.49
CA ALA A 590 9.26 24.87 10.33
C ALA A 590 8.06 24.27 11.09
N PHE A 591 7.21 25.12 11.68
CA PHE A 591 5.99 24.68 12.36
C PHE A 591 5.00 24.02 11.40
N VAL A 592 4.69 24.65 10.27
CA VAL A 592 3.74 24.12 9.26
C VAL A 592 4.25 22.79 8.71
N ARG A 593 5.54 22.66 8.43
CA ARG A 593 6.15 21.40 7.99
C ARG A 593 5.99 20.30 9.06
N ALA A 594 6.27 20.61 10.32
CA ALA A 594 6.10 19.65 11.41
C ALA A 594 4.62 19.25 11.58
N ALA A 595 3.69 20.21 11.53
CA ALA A 595 2.25 19.97 11.61
C ALA A 595 1.74 19.09 10.47
N GLN A 596 2.16 19.35 9.22
CA GLN A 596 1.78 18.54 8.06
C GLN A 596 2.29 17.11 8.16
N LEU A 597 3.50 16.88 8.68
CA LEU A 597 4.02 15.52 8.88
C LEU A 597 3.14 14.71 9.87
N GLU A 598 2.72 15.33 10.97
CA GLU A 598 1.82 14.68 11.93
C GLU A 598 0.42 14.45 11.35
N LEU A 599 -0.13 15.43 10.62
CA LEU A 599 -1.42 15.30 9.94
C LEU A 599 -1.42 14.19 8.88
N MET A 600 -0.34 14.07 8.09
CA MET A 600 -0.17 12.99 7.12
C MET A 600 -0.13 11.63 7.81
N TRP A 601 0.58 11.52 8.93
CA TRP A 601 0.62 10.28 9.71
C TRP A 601 -0.78 9.86 10.17
N ILE A 602 -1.59 10.81 10.68
CA ILE A 602 -2.99 10.56 11.07
C ILE A 602 -3.83 10.11 9.86
N GLN A 603 -3.73 10.84 8.74
CA GLN A 603 -4.51 10.57 7.53
C GLN A 603 -4.25 9.16 6.96
N GLU A 604 -2.99 8.69 6.98
CA GLU A 604 -2.66 7.32 6.57
C GLU A 604 -3.42 6.26 7.38
N ARG A 605 -3.62 6.48 8.69
CA ARG A 605 -4.35 5.56 9.57
C ARG A 605 -5.86 5.71 9.38
N GLU A 606 -6.35 6.94 9.25
CA GLU A 606 -7.76 7.22 8.96
C GLU A 606 -8.24 6.45 7.74
N VAL A 607 -7.50 6.50 6.63
CA VAL A 607 -7.89 5.82 5.38
C VAL A 607 -8.05 4.32 5.60
N ILE A 608 -7.17 3.70 6.37
CA ILE A 608 -7.24 2.26 6.68
C ILE A 608 -8.49 1.95 7.51
N GLU A 609 -8.76 2.73 8.56
CA GLU A 609 -9.87 2.51 9.47
C GLU A 609 -11.23 2.74 8.81
N VAL A 610 -11.37 3.85 8.08
CA VAL A 610 -12.61 4.26 7.41
C VAL A 610 -12.97 3.30 6.27
N THR A 611 -11.99 2.76 5.55
CA THR A 611 -12.24 1.85 4.42
C THR A 611 -12.35 0.38 4.81
N ARG A 612 -12.12 0.02 6.09
CA ARG A 612 -12.13 -1.37 6.53
C ARG A 612 -13.52 -2.00 6.35
N ASN A 613 -13.55 -3.13 5.66
CA ASN A 613 -14.78 -3.88 5.47
C ASN A 613 -15.08 -4.78 6.69
N TRP A 614 -16.07 -4.39 7.48
CA TRP A 614 -16.57 -5.16 8.62
C TRP A 614 -17.65 -6.20 8.29
N SER A 615 -18.11 -6.27 7.03
CA SER A 615 -19.20 -7.18 6.64
C SER A 615 -18.76 -8.61 6.32
N ASP A 616 -17.49 -8.81 5.96
CA ASP A 616 -16.94 -10.10 5.50
C ASP A 616 -16.33 -10.88 6.69
N SER A 617 -17.18 -11.28 7.63
CA SER A 617 -16.77 -11.92 8.89
C SER A 617 -16.04 -13.26 8.70
N GLU A 618 -16.20 -13.92 7.55
CA GLU A 618 -15.54 -15.19 7.23
C GLU A 618 -14.07 -15.01 6.80
N ASN A 619 -13.77 -13.94 6.07
CA ASN A 619 -12.40 -13.67 5.58
C ASN A 619 -11.62 -12.68 6.46
N LEU A 620 -12.27 -12.08 7.47
CA LEU A 620 -11.65 -11.20 8.46
C LEU A 620 -10.69 -11.98 9.37
N ASP A 621 -9.38 -11.74 9.23
CA ASP A 621 -8.39 -12.26 10.17
C ASP A 621 -8.38 -11.45 11.47
N LEU A 622 -9.30 -11.81 12.37
CA LEU A 622 -9.46 -11.12 13.64
C LEU A 622 -8.26 -11.31 14.59
N SER A 623 -7.41 -12.33 14.42
CA SER A 623 -6.18 -12.48 15.23
C SER A 623 -5.16 -11.42 14.84
N MET A 624 -4.95 -11.25 13.53
CA MET A 624 -4.14 -10.15 13.01
C MET A 624 -4.74 -8.79 13.39
N LEU A 625 -6.06 -8.63 13.34
CA LEU A 625 -6.73 -7.36 13.68
C LEU A 625 -6.63 -7.01 15.17
N GLN A 626 -6.70 -7.99 16.07
CA GLN A 626 -6.42 -7.79 17.51
C GLN A 626 -4.98 -7.34 17.75
N ASN A 627 -4.01 -7.91 17.04
CA ASN A 627 -2.62 -7.48 17.15
C ASN A 627 -2.42 -6.08 16.55
N TYR A 628 -3.07 -5.79 15.44
CA TYR A 628 -3.07 -4.46 14.82
C TYR A 628 -3.65 -3.40 15.77
N TYR A 629 -4.80 -3.65 16.41
CA TYR A 629 -5.37 -2.72 17.39
C TYR A 629 -4.39 -2.41 18.53
N LYS A 630 -3.75 -3.44 19.10
CA LYS A 630 -2.74 -3.26 20.15
C LYS A 630 -1.53 -2.45 19.67
N GLN A 631 -1.06 -2.72 18.44
CA GLN A 631 0.04 -2.00 17.83
C GLN A 631 -0.33 -0.54 17.58
N LEU A 632 -1.51 -0.28 17.00
CA LEU A 632 -2.01 1.07 16.73
C LEU A 632 -2.13 1.89 18.02
N MET A 633 -2.70 1.32 19.08
CA MET A 633 -2.78 2.00 20.38
C MET A 633 -1.40 2.33 20.94
N HIS A 634 -0.45 1.40 20.85
CA HIS A 634 0.93 1.67 21.29
C HIS A 634 1.63 2.74 20.44
N GLU A 635 1.40 2.75 19.12
CA GLU A 635 1.91 3.79 18.23
C GLU A 635 1.33 5.17 18.57
N ILE A 636 0.03 5.26 18.85
CA ILE A 636 -0.64 6.50 19.28
C ILE A 636 -0.04 7.01 20.60
N GLU A 637 0.14 6.14 21.59
CA GLU A 637 0.76 6.50 22.88
C GLU A 637 2.18 7.06 22.70
N LEU A 638 2.99 6.46 21.82
CA LEU A 638 4.35 6.95 21.54
C LEU A 638 4.35 8.28 20.76
N ARG A 639 3.38 8.46 19.86
CA ARG A 639 3.25 9.64 19.00
C ARG A 639 2.64 10.84 19.71
N GLU A 640 1.81 10.63 20.74
CA GLU A 640 1.16 11.68 21.51
C GLU A 640 2.15 12.73 22.03
N ALA A 641 3.33 12.31 22.50
CA ALA A 641 4.36 13.25 22.95
C ALA A 641 4.86 14.15 21.82
N GLN A 642 5.15 13.58 20.65
CA GLN A 642 5.64 14.32 19.47
C GLN A 642 4.56 15.28 18.94
N PHE A 643 3.32 14.81 18.87
CA PHE A 643 2.18 15.62 18.47
C PHE A 643 1.99 16.82 19.42
N ASN A 644 2.04 16.58 20.73
CA ASN A 644 1.91 17.63 21.74
C ASN A 644 3.06 18.64 21.66
N ASP A 645 4.29 18.22 21.38
CA ASP A 645 5.41 19.14 21.21
C ASP A 645 5.17 20.12 20.04
N VAL A 646 4.72 19.61 18.89
CA VAL A 646 4.41 20.45 17.71
C VAL A 646 3.20 21.35 17.97
N HIS A 647 2.14 20.82 18.60
CA HIS A 647 0.97 21.60 18.97
C HIS A 647 1.33 22.73 19.95
N ASN A 648 2.16 22.44 20.96
CA ASN A 648 2.67 23.43 21.92
C ASN A 648 3.58 24.47 21.25
N GLN A 649 4.35 24.08 20.23
CA GLN A 649 5.11 25.02 19.41
C GLN A 649 4.19 26.02 18.70
N GLY A 650 3.08 25.55 18.11
CA GLY A 650 2.06 26.43 17.53
C GLY A 650 1.47 27.40 18.56
N ALA A 651 1.07 26.89 19.73
CA ALA A 651 0.58 27.73 20.82
C ALA A 651 1.62 28.74 21.33
N ALA A 652 2.90 28.37 21.36
CA ALA A 652 3.99 29.27 21.73
C ALA A 652 4.16 30.41 20.71
N LEU A 653 4.05 30.14 19.41
CA LEU A 653 4.09 31.16 18.35
C LEU A 653 2.92 32.15 18.46
N LEU A 654 1.72 31.66 18.80
CA LEU A 654 0.56 32.51 19.07
C LEU A 654 0.79 33.42 20.29
N ASN A 655 1.34 32.87 21.37
CA ASN A 655 1.69 33.64 22.57
C ASN A 655 2.77 34.70 22.31
N GLN A 656 3.70 34.42 21.39
CA GLN A 656 4.73 35.37 20.93
C GLN A 656 4.19 36.45 19.99
N ARG A 657 2.90 36.39 19.62
CA ARG A 657 2.24 37.30 18.66
C ARG A 657 2.91 37.27 17.29
N HIS A 658 3.21 36.07 16.81
CA HIS A 658 3.72 35.86 15.46
C HIS A 658 2.78 36.52 14.41
N PRO A 659 3.29 37.20 13.36
CA PRO A 659 2.46 37.91 12.40
C PRO A 659 1.43 37.05 11.65
N ALA A 660 1.71 35.75 11.47
CA ALA A 660 0.84 34.77 10.78
C ALA A 660 -0.15 34.06 11.73
N VAL A 661 -0.90 34.81 12.54
CA VAL A 661 -1.82 34.24 13.56
C VAL A 661 -2.85 33.31 12.93
N GLU A 662 -3.50 33.74 11.85
CA GLU A 662 -4.59 33.00 11.20
C GLU A 662 -4.15 31.63 10.68
N VAL A 663 -2.97 31.58 10.04
CA VAL A 663 -2.39 30.33 9.53
C VAL A 663 -2.06 29.38 10.68
N ILE A 664 -1.48 29.89 11.78
CA ILE A 664 -1.10 29.05 12.91
C ILE A 664 -2.35 28.51 13.62
N GLU A 665 -3.38 29.34 13.85
CA GLU A 665 -4.65 28.91 14.44
C GLU A 665 -5.34 27.85 13.59
N LEU A 666 -5.32 28.00 12.26
CA LEU A 666 -5.85 27.00 11.33
C LEU A 666 -5.16 25.64 11.53
N TYR A 667 -3.82 25.59 11.48
CA TYR A 667 -3.09 24.33 11.63
C TYR A 667 -3.24 23.71 13.02
N VAL A 668 -3.18 24.51 14.09
CA VAL A 668 -3.39 24.04 15.47
C VAL A 668 -4.80 23.44 15.62
N GLY A 669 -5.83 24.11 15.09
CA GLY A 669 -7.20 23.60 15.09
C GLY A 669 -7.36 22.33 14.26
N MET A 670 -6.77 22.27 13.07
CA MET A 670 -6.77 21.08 12.22
C MET A 670 -6.10 19.89 12.93
N MET A 671 -4.93 20.11 13.55
CA MET A 671 -4.23 19.08 14.31
C MET A 671 -5.12 18.52 15.43
N GLN A 672 -5.73 19.38 16.25
CA GLN A 672 -6.60 18.94 17.34
C GLN A 672 -7.80 18.14 16.83
N THR A 673 -8.50 18.65 15.79
CA THR A 673 -9.67 17.96 15.24
C THR A 673 -9.33 16.59 14.63
N GLN A 674 -8.19 16.47 13.94
CA GLN A 674 -7.75 15.20 13.35
C GLN A 674 -7.29 14.20 14.43
N TRP A 675 -6.67 14.67 15.51
CA TRP A 675 -6.31 13.82 16.65
C TRP A 675 -7.54 13.25 17.35
N ASP A 676 -8.51 14.10 17.66
CA ASP A 676 -9.78 13.69 18.27
C ASP A 676 -10.55 12.71 17.37
N TRP A 677 -10.47 12.92 16.05
CA TRP A 677 -11.04 12.01 15.06
C TRP A 677 -10.35 10.64 15.05
N LEU A 678 -9.01 10.59 15.09
CA LEU A 678 -8.27 9.33 15.18
C LEU A 678 -8.64 8.54 16.45
N LEU A 679 -8.75 9.21 17.60
CA LEU A 679 -9.18 8.58 18.85
C LEU A 679 -10.63 8.08 18.77
N SER A 680 -11.49 8.78 18.04
CA SER A 680 -12.87 8.33 17.79
C SER A 680 -12.91 7.09 16.91
N LEU A 681 -12.03 7.01 15.91
CA LEU A 681 -11.89 5.83 15.05
C LEU A 681 -11.35 4.61 15.82
N THR A 682 -10.42 4.77 16.76
CA THR A 682 -9.94 3.64 17.58
C THR A 682 -11.03 3.08 18.50
N GLN A 683 -11.92 3.94 19.02
CA GLN A 683 -13.11 3.49 19.75
C GLN A 683 -14.07 2.69 18.85
N CYS A 684 -14.30 3.16 17.62
CA CYS A 684 -15.12 2.42 16.66
C CYS A 684 -14.50 1.07 16.30
N LEU A 685 -13.18 1.04 16.08
CA LEU A 685 -12.40 -0.18 15.83
C LEU A 685 -12.57 -1.19 16.97
N GLU A 686 -12.45 -0.77 18.22
CA GLU A 686 -12.62 -1.63 19.39
C GLU A 686 -14.01 -2.28 19.41
N VAL A 687 -15.07 -1.49 19.22
CA VAL A 687 -16.45 -1.99 19.25
C VAL A 687 -16.72 -2.98 18.11
N HIS A 688 -16.34 -2.64 16.87
CA HIS A 688 -16.54 -3.54 15.73
C HIS A 688 -15.70 -4.82 15.85
N LEU A 689 -14.48 -4.72 16.37
CA LEU A 689 -13.64 -5.87 16.65
C LEU A 689 -14.29 -6.79 17.68
N GLN A 690 -14.85 -6.22 18.75
CA GLN A 690 -15.55 -6.97 19.78
C GLN A 690 -16.80 -7.66 19.23
N ASP A 691 -17.60 -6.97 18.41
CA ASP A 691 -18.78 -7.55 17.75
C ASP A 691 -18.39 -8.73 16.83
N ALA A 692 -17.32 -8.58 16.04
CA ALA A 692 -16.82 -9.63 15.16
C ALA A 692 -16.25 -10.82 15.94
N LEU A 693 -15.56 -10.58 17.05
CA LEU A 693 -15.09 -11.62 17.97
C LEU A 693 -16.24 -12.39 18.60
N ASN A 694 -17.26 -11.67 19.08
CA ASN A 694 -18.44 -12.25 19.69
C ASN A 694 -19.22 -13.14 18.70
N LEU A 695 -19.40 -12.65 17.46
CA LEU A 695 -20.05 -13.42 16.40
C LEU A 695 -19.28 -14.70 16.05
N ARG A 696 -17.97 -14.60 15.85
CA ARG A 696 -17.15 -15.79 15.49
C ARG A 696 -17.13 -16.83 16.61
N LYS A 697 -16.98 -16.39 17.86
CA LYS A 697 -17.07 -17.30 19.02
C LYS A 697 -18.43 -17.96 19.10
N PHE A 698 -19.51 -17.21 18.85
CA PHE A 698 -20.85 -17.78 18.79
C PHE A 698 -21.00 -18.83 17.69
N LEU A 699 -20.51 -18.57 16.48
CA LEU A 699 -20.57 -19.53 15.36
C LEU A 699 -19.73 -20.79 15.61
N GLU A 700 -18.57 -20.65 16.26
CA GLU A 700 -17.74 -21.79 16.69
C GLU A 700 -18.49 -22.66 17.71
N ASP A 701 -19.08 -22.04 18.74
CA ASP A 701 -19.88 -22.74 19.75
C ASP A 701 -21.09 -23.46 19.12
N VAL A 702 -21.78 -22.80 18.17
CA VAL A 702 -22.88 -23.39 17.38
C VAL A 702 -22.39 -24.60 16.59
N SER A 703 -21.29 -24.46 15.83
CA SER A 703 -20.75 -25.54 15.01
C SER A 703 -20.30 -26.73 15.87
N ASN A 704 -19.70 -26.48 17.04
CA ASN A 704 -19.34 -27.51 18.00
C ASN A 704 -20.57 -28.27 18.52
N CYS A 705 -21.68 -27.57 18.79
CA CYS A 705 -22.94 -28.21 19.18
C CYS A 705 -23.55 -29.00 18.01
N GLU A 706 -23.58 -28.45 16.80
CA GLU A 706 -24.12 -29.12 15.61
C GLU A 706 -23.35 -30.41 15.31
N ASN A 707 -22.01 -30.35 15.29
CA ASN A 707 -21.16 -31.52 15.03
C ASN A 707 -21.40 -32.62 16.07
N TRP A 708 -21.47 -32.26 17.36
CA TRP A 708 -21.74 -33.24 18.41
C TRP A 708 -23.14 -33.86 18.26
N PHE A 709 -24.19 -33.04 18.04
CA PHE A 709 -25.55 -33.53 17.82
C PHE A 709 -25.64 -34.45 16.60
N GLU A 710 -24.99 -34.11 15.49
CA GLU A 710 -25.00 -34.92 14.27
C GLU A 710 -24.29 -36.28 14.48
N CYS A 711 -23.14 -36.30 15.15
CA CYS A 711 -22.44 -37.54 15.49
C CYS A 711 -23.28 -38.44 16.41
N GLU A 712 -23.83 -37.90 17.48
CA GLU A 712 -24.63 -38.69 18.42
C GLU A 712 -25.97 -39.15 17.82
N LEU A 713 -26.61 -38.31 16.99
CA LEU A 713 -27.78 -38.69 16.21
C LEU A 713 -27.47 -39.88 15.29
N GLN A 714 -26.28 -39.91 14.69
CA GLN A 714 -25.87 -41.04 13.86
C GLN A 714 -25.76 -42.32 14.71
N VAL A 715 -25.10 -42.27 15.88
CA VAL A 715 -24.99 -43.40 16.80
C VAL A 715 -26.38 -43.91 17.22
N LEU A 716 -27.28 -43.03 17.64
CA LEU A 716 -28.65 -43.39 18.03
C LEU A 716 -29.46 -43.95 16.86
N THR A 717 -29.27 -43.44 15.64
CA THR A 717 -29.95 -43.95 14.44
C THR A 717 -29.42 -45.34 14.05
N GLU A 718 -28.12 -45.56 14.18
CA GLU A 718 -27.50 -46.88 13.97
C GLU A 718 -27.98 -47.90 15.01
N LEU A 719 -28.09 -47.50 16.27
CA LEU A 719 -28.67 -48.33 17.33
C LEU A 719 -30.12 -48.67 17.02
N SER A 720 -30.95 -47.68 16.66
CA SER A 720 -32.37 -47.91 16.32
C SER A 720 -32.55 -48.87 15.13
N ASN A 721 -31.67 -48.79 14.13
CA ASN A 721 -31.72 -49.63 12.94
C ASN A 721 -31.18 -51.05 13.15
N ARG A 722 -30.45 -51.33 14.23
CA ARG A 722 -30.00 -52.69 14.55
C ARG A 722 -31.22 -53.53 14.94
N ARG A 723 -31.51 -54.59 14.17
CA ARG A 723 -32.49 -55.60 14.59
C ARG A 723 -31.89 -56.40 15.74
N PHE A 724 -32.21 -56.01 16.96
CA PHE A 724 -31.76 -56.65 18.18
C PHE A 724 -32.50 -57.98 18.42
N ASN A 725 -32.28 -58.97 17.57
CA ASN A 725 -32.92 -60.27 17.77
C ASN A 725 -32.23 -61.11 18.85
N TYR A 726 -30.97 -60.80 19.23
CA TYR A 726 -30.21 -61.52 20.27
C TYR A 726 -29.05 -60.66 20.83
N LEU A 727 -29.33 -59.69 21.72
CA LEU A 727 -28.28 -59.09 22.55
C LEU A 727 -28.17 -59.85 23.87
N ASN A 728 -26.94 -60.04 24.35
CA ASN A 728 -26.68 -60.60 25.67
C ASN A 728 -26.82 -59.49 26.75
N LEU A 729 -27.17 -59.87 27.99
CA LEU A 729 -27.33 -58.92 29.10
C LEU A 729 -26.13 -57.96 29.27
N ASP A 730 -24.91 -58.47 29.22
CA ASP A 730 -23.68 -57.67 29.38
C ASP A 730 -23.53 -56.60 28.27
N GLU A 731 -23.99 -56.91 27.05
CA GLU A 731 -23.99 -55.97 25.93
C GLU A 731 -25.07 -54.90 26.11
N CYS A 732 -26.25 -55.29 26.61
CA CYS A 732 -27.31 -54.33 26.96
C CYS A 732 -26.86 -53.39 28.09
N GLU A 733 -26.22 -53.90 29.14
CA GLU A 733 -25.72 -53.09 30.26
C GLU A 733 -24.65 -52.10 29.79
N SER A 734 -23.73 -52.54 28.91
CA SER A 734 -22.72 -51.68 28.30
C SER A 734 -23.35 -50.55 27.48
N ILE A 735 -24.36 -50.85 26.65
CA ILE A 735 -25.06 -49.84 25.86
C ILE A 735 -25.87 -48.88 26.76
N LEU A 736 -26.53 -49.38 27.81
CA LEU A 736 -27.26 -48.54 28.76
C LEU A 736 -26.33 -47.61 29.54
N ALA A 737 -25.11 -48.05 29.88
CA ALA A 737 -24.10 -47.20 30.48
C ALA A 737 -23.71 -46.05 29.53
N GLN A 738 -23.45 -46.35 28.25
CA GLN A 738 -23.14 -45.34 27.23
C GLN A 738 -24.31 -44.35 27.03
N LEU A 739 -25.56 -44.83 27.00
CA LEU A 739 -26.73 -43.96 26.90
C LEU A 739 -26.90 -43.06 28.13
N LYS A 740 -26.60 -43.56 29.33
CA LYS A 740 -26.61 -42.75 30.56
C LYS A 740 -25.52 -41.66 30.55
N GLU A 741 -24.31 -41.98 30.08
CA GLU A 741 -23.25 -41.00 29.88
C GLU A 741 -23.64 -39.93 28.85
N MET A 742 -24.23 -40.36 27.73
CA MET A 742 -24.76 -39.47 26.71
C MET A 742 -25.82 -38.52 27.30
N ARG A 743 -26.69 -39.00 28.20
CA ARG A 743 -27.70 -38.15 28.86
C ARG A 743 -27.10 -37.01 29.66
N VAL A 744 -26.03 -37.27 30.42
CA VAL A 744 -25.32 -36.23 31.17
C VAL A 744 -24.75 -35.16 30.22
N MET A 745 -24.23 -35.57 29.07
CA MET A 745 -23.75 -34.64 28.06
C MET A 745 -24.91 -33.85 27.43
N MET A 746 -26.04 -34.48 27.14
CA MET A 746 -27.23 -33.81 26.64
C MET A 746 -27.73 -32.70 27.59
N ASP A 747 -27.74 -32.95 28.90
CA ASP A 747 -28.17 -31.95 29.88
C ASP A 747 -27.20 -30.73 29.87
N ARG A 748 -25.87 -30.97 29.78
CA ARG A 748 -24.87 -29.89 29.61
C ARG A 748 -25.09 -29.08 28.35
N TYR A 749 -25.33 -29.74 27.21
CA TYR A 749 -25.62 -29.05 25.96
C TYR A 749 -26.98 -28.33 25.98
N GLY A 750 -27.93 -28.77 26.82
CA GLY A 750 -29.16 -28.03 27.11
C GLY A 750 -28.87 -26.65 27.72
N GLU A 751 -27.96 -26.58 28.70
CA GLU A 751 -27.53 -25.32 29.30
C GLU A 751 -26.79 -24.42 28.29
N THR A 752 -25.93 -25.00 27.45
CA THR A 752 -25.22 -24.21 26.43
C THR A 752 -26.18 -23.63 25.39
N LEU A 753 -27.24 -24.34 25.00
CA LEU A 753 -28.27 -23.82 24.09
C LEU A 753 -29.02 -22.62 24.67
N ILE A 754 -29.30 -22.61 25.98
CA ILE A 754 -29.90 -21.45 26.65
C ILE A 754 -28.93 -20.26 26.59
N SER A 755 -27.66 -20.50 26.93
CA SER A 755 -26.62 -19.45 26.85
C SER A 755 -26.45 -18.90 25.43
N LEU A 756 -26.47 -19.75 24.41
CA LEU A 756 -26.42 -19.34 23.01
C LEU A 756 -27.66 -18.51 22.62
N SER A 757 -28.84 -18.90 23.10
CA SER A 757 -30.07 -18.14 22.86
C SER A 757 -30.07 -16.76 23.52
N GLU A 758 -29.41 -16.58 24.66
CA GLU A 758 -29.27 -15.28 25.30
C GLU A 758 -28.25 -14.41 24.56
N ARG A 759 -27.10 -14.99 24.21
CA ARG A 759 -26.02 -14.30 23.48
C ARG A 759 -26.48 -13.79 22.12
N SER A 760 -27.29 -14.55 21.39
CA SER A 760 -27.77 -14.17 20.05
C SER A 760 -28.54 -12.85 20.03
N ARG A 761 -29.22 -12.49 21.13
CA ARG A 761 -29.96 -11.22 21.26
C ARG A 761 -29.07 -9.99 21.28
N THR A 762 -27.78 -10.17 21.57
CA THR A 762 -26.79 -9.10 21.68
C THR A 762 -25.86 -9.02 20.46
N LEU A 763 -25.99 -9.94 19.51
CA LEU A 763 -25.15 -9.98 18.31
C LEU A 763 -25.60 -8.95 17.27
N SER A 764 -24.66 -8.12 16.85
CA SER A 764 -24.84 -7.13 15.78
C SER A 764 -24.80 -7.82 14.40
N PRO A 765 -25.71 -7.48 13.47
CA PRO A 765 -25.76 -8.08 12.13
C PRO A 765 -24.68 -7.48 11.20
N LEU A 766 -23.43 -7.93 11.37
CA LEU A 766 -22.29 -7.41 10.61
C LEU A 766 -22.44 -7.58 9.09
N TRP A 767 -23.05 -8.69 8.65
CA TRP A 767 -23.29 -8.96 7.23
C TRP A 767 -24.14 -7.87 6.54
N GLN A 768 -25.07 -7.26 7.28
CA GLN A 768 -26.00 -6.25 6.74
C GLN A 768 -25.28 -4.96 6.33
N ARG A 769 -24.07 -4.72 6.86
CA ARG A 769 -23.23 -3.59 6.47
C ARG A 769 -22.78 -3.66 4.99
N GLY A 770 -22.67 -4.88 4.45
CA GLY A 770 -22.21 -5.13 3.08
C GLY A 770 -23.34 -5.36 2.07
N GLU A 771 -24.58 -5.54 2.53
CA GLU A 771 -25.75 -5.75 1.68
C GLU A 771 -26.50 -4.43 1.43
N ARG A 772 -26.96 -4.22 0.20
CA ARG A 772 -27.72 -3.01 -0.13
C ARG A 772 -29.05 -2.99 0.61
N ILE A 773 -29.33 -1.90 1.30
CA ILE A 773 -30.55 -1.77 2.08
C ILE A 773 -31.75 -1.46 1.19
N THR A 774 -32.87 -2.11 1.47
CA THR A 774 -34.14 -1.92 0.73
C THR A 774 -35.12 -1.03 1.48
N SER A 775 -34.90 -0.84 2.77
CA SER A 775 -35.68 0.03 3.65
C SER A 775 -34.76 0.68 4.70
N PRO A 776 -35.17 1.80 5.31
CA PRO A 776 -34.36 2.45 6.33
C PRO A 776 -34.15 1.57 7.55
N ILE A 777 -32.92 1.52 8.06
CA ILE A 777 -32.53 0.69 9.21
C ILE A 777 -32.05 1.59 10.35
N LEU A 778 -32.36 1.21 11.59
CA LEU A 778 -31.87 1.92 12.77
C LEU A 778 -30.40 1.59 13.02
N VAL A 779 -29.58 2.62 13.19
CA VAL A 779 -28.16 2.51 13.51
C VAL A 779 -27.82 3.44 14.68
N THR A 780 -26.82 3.06 15.48
CA THR A 780 -26.36 3.81 16.65
C THR A 780 -24.97 4.40 16.37
N ALA A 781 -24.75 5.65 16.75
CA ALA A 781 -23.44 6.28 16.64
C ALA A 781 -22.49 5.78 17.73
N LEU A 782 -21.28 5.38 17.35
CA LEU A 782 -20.26 4.82 18.25
C LEU A 782 -19.37 5.88 18.90
N CYS A 783 -19.23 7.03 18.26
CA CYS A 783 -18.40 8.14 18.69
C CYS A 783 -19.06 9.47 18.34
N ASN A 784 -18.50 10.56 18.86
CA ASN A 784 -18.89 11.90 18.42
C ASN A 784 -18.39 12.12 16.99
N TYR A 785 -19.20 12.75 16.15
CA TYR A 785 -18.84 13.10 14.78
C TYR A 785 -19.22 14.55 14.51
N LEU A 786 -18.24 15.33 14.05
CA LEU A 786 -18.41 16.73 13.69
C LEU A 786 -17.88 16.94 12.28
N GLU A 787 -18.77 17.24 11.34
CA GLU A 787 -18.39 17.66 9.99
C GLU A 787 -19.31 18.81 9.56
N LYS A 788 -18.72 20.00 9.39
CA LYS A 788 -19.45 21.25 9.05
C LYS A 788 -20.53 21.58 10.10
N ASP A 789 -21.80 21.58 9.71
CA ASP A 789 -22.95 21.90 10.58
C ASP A 789 -23.59 20.66 11.22
N VAL A 790 -23.03 19.46 10.98
CA VAL A 790 -23.56 18.20 11.51
C VAL A 790 -22.81 17.85 12.80
N VAL A 791 -23.57 17.71 13.88
CA VAL A 791 -23.08 17.19 15.16
C VAL A 791 -23.85 15.91 15.49
N VAL A 792 -23.13 14.79 15.56
CA VAL A 792 -23.65 13.51 16.05
C VAL A 792 -22.95 13.21 17.36
N HIS A 793 -23.71 12.91 18.40
CA HIS A 793 -23.15 12.48 19.67
C HIS A 793 -23.08 10.96 19.71
N LYS A 794 -22.12 10.45 20.49
CA LYS A 794 -22.07 9.04 20.83
C LYS A 794 -23.42 8.57 21.39
N ASP A 795 -23.83 7.38 20.96
CA ASP A 795 -25.09 6.71 21.30
C ASP A 795 -26.36 7.34 20.69
N ASP A 796 -26.23 8.35 19.81
CA ASP A 796 -27.37 8.87 19.05
C ASP A 796 -27.94 7.80 18.10
N GLU A 797 -29.27 7.67 18.09
CA GLU A 797 -29.99 6.81 17.16
C GLU A 797 -30.25 7.54 15.83
N CYS A 798 -29.76 6.95 14.75
CA CYS A 798 -29.85 7.44 13.38
C CYS A 798 -30.60 6.44 12.49
N LEU A 799 -31.28 6.93 11.46
CA LEU A 799 -31.85 6.09 10.41
C LEU A 799 -30.91 6.05 9.20
N LEU A 800 -30.37 4.88 8.89
CA LEU A 800 -29.62 4.62 7.67
C LEU A 800 -30.58 4.60 6.47
N ILE A 801 -30.43 5.56 5.55
CA ILE A 801 -31.32 5.70 4.38
C ILE A 801 -30.70 5.04 3.15
N ASN A 802 -29.39 5.20 2.95
CA ASN A 802 -28.71 4.71 1.76
C ASN A 802 -27.27 4.28 2.08
N ASN A 803 -26.90 3.08 1.62
CA ASN A 803 -25.55 2.51 1.71
C ASN A 803 -24.96 2.14 0.34
N SER A 804 -25.30 2.90 -0.71
CA SER A 804 -24.77 2.69 -2.07
C SER A 804 -23.23 2.81 -2.11
N ASP A 805 -22.69 3.75 -1.35
CA ASP A 805 -21.29 3.74 -0.93
C ASP A 805 -21.18 2.98 0.40
N LEU A 806 -20.28 2.01 0.46
CA LEU A 806 -20.07 1.18 1.67
C LEU A 806 -19.15 1.89 2.68
N VAL A 807 -18.39 2.89 2.24
CA VAL A 807 -17.45 3.64 3.07
C VAL A 807 -18.15 4.84 3.72
N ARG A 808 -18.95 5.60 2.97
CA ARG A 808 -19.81 6.66 3.52
C ARG A 808 -21.28 6.33 3.36
N TRP A 809 -22.02 6.43 4.46
CA TRP A 809 -23.45 6.16 4.52
C TRP A 809 -24.25 7.44 4.60
N ARG A 810 -25.43 7.45 3.97
CA ARG A 810 -26.40 8.52 4.14
C ARG A 810 -27.34 8.18 5.27
N VAL A 811 -27.34 9.00 6.30
CA VAL A 811 -28.09 8.81 7.54
C VAL A 811 -28.98 10.01 7.84
N ARG A 812 -30.02 9.79 8.63
CA ARG A 812 -30.93 10.82 9.13
C ARG A 812 -30.94 10.82 10.65
N LEU A 813 -30.64 11.96 11.25
CA LEU A 813 -30.74 12.16 12.71
C LEU A 813 -32.21 12.40 13.10
N GLY A 814 -32.55 12.19 14.38
CA GLY A 814 -33.91 12.39 14.92
C GLY A 814 -34.56 13.77 14.66
N GLY A 815 -33.77 14.79 14.27
CA GLY A 815 -34.26 16.10 13.84
C GLY A 815 -34.67 16.22 12.36
N GLY A 816 -34.58 15.14 11.58
CA GLY A 816 -34.91 15.12 10.15
C GLY A 816 -33.78 15.58 9.22
N MET A 817 -32.63 15.96 9.76
CA MET A 817 -31.44 16.34 8.99
C MET A 817 -30.79 15.09 8.38
N GLU A 818 -30.60 15.09 7.06
CA GLU A 818 -29.89 14.05 6.32
C GLU A 818 -28.47 14.49 6.00
N PHE A 819 -27.51 13.60 6.21
CA PHE A 819 -26.10 13.86 5.94
C PHE A 819 -25.37 12.57 5.58
N GLU A 820 -24.15 12.71 5.07
CA GLU A 820 -23.27 11.59 4.73
C GLU A 820 -22.12 11.54 5.73
N ALA A 821 -21.89 10.37 6.31
CA ALA A 821 -20.80 10.17 7.27
C ALA A 821 -20.17 8.77 7.11
N PRO A 822 -18.91 8.57 7.56
CA PRO A 822 -18.23 7.28 7.47
C PRO A 822 -19.04 6.14 8.10
N SER A 823 -19.18 5.01 7.41
CA SER A 823 -19.98 3.88 7.88
C SER A 823 -19.47 3.30 9.19
N VAL A 824 -18.16 3.40 9.43
CA VAL A 824 -17.47 2.88 10.62
C VAL A 824 -17.97 3.52 11.92
N ILE A 825 -18.50 4.74 11.89
CA ILE A 825 -19.02 5.39 13.11
C ILE A 825 -20.38 4.83 13.53
N PHE A 826 -21.05 4.05 12.68
CA PHE A 826 -22.37 3.52 12.95
C PHE A 826 -22.31 2.02 13.24
N ARG A 827 -23.03 1.59 14.27
CA ARG A 827 -23.30 0.19 14.58
C ARG A 827 -24.75 -0.13 14.24
N ILE A 828 -24.98 -1.23 13.54
CA ILE A 828 -26.34 -1.71 13.28
C ILE A 828 -26.87 -2.34 14.57
N SER A 829 -28.06 -1.94 15.00
CA SER A 829 -28.60 -2.40 16.27
C SER A 829 -28.86 -3.92 16.27
N PRO A 830 -28.50 -4.65 17.34
CA PRO A 830 -28.88 -6.05 17.49
C PRO A 830 -30.41 -6.20 17.64
N PRO A 831 -31.00 -7.39 17.40
CA PRO A 831 -30.35 -8.68 17.16
C PRO A 831 -30.17 -9.05 15.67
N ASP A 832 -29.21 -9.94 15.39
CA ASP A 832 -29.06 -10.56 14.07
C ASP A 832 -30.15 -11.62 13.82
N GLU A 833 -31.12 -11.27 12.97
CA GLU A 833 -32.23 -12.15 12.61
C GLU A 833 -31.77 -13.45 11.93
N ARG A 834 -30.70 -13.43 11.12
CA ARG A 834 -30.21 -14.64 10.43
C ARG A 834 -29.65 -15.64 11.43
N VAL A 835 -28.95 -15.16 12.45
CA VAL A 835 -28.39 -16.01 13.50
C VAL A 835 -29.50 -16.71 14.29
N ALA A 836 -30.54 -15.96 14.67
CA ALA A 836 -31.67 -16.50 15.41
C ALA A 836 -32.47 -17.54 14.59
N LEU A 837 -32.76 -17.25 13.32
CA LEU A 837 -33.55 -18.13 12.46
C LEU A 837 -32.77 -19.34 11.94
N MET A 838 -31.53 -19.17 11.47
CA MET A 838 -30.83 -20.26 10.79
C MET A 838 -30.15 -21.23 11.75
N HIS A 839 -29.46 -20.72 12.78
CA HIS A 839 -28.60 -21.55 13.62
C HIS A 839 -29.30 -22.06 14.88
N LEU A 840 -29.99 -21.18 15.61
CA LEU A 840 -30.64 -21.59 16.86
C LEU A 840 -31.84 -22.50 16.64
N GLN A 841 -32.70 -22.21 15.65
CA GLN A 841 -33.84 -23.06 15.33
C GLN A 841 -33.40 -24.46 14.85
N ARG A 842 -32.34 -24.53 14.03
CA ARG A 842 -31.75 -25.79 13.57
C ARG A 842 -31.19 -26.60 14.73
N LEU A 843 -30.40 -25.98 15.61
CA LEU A 843 -29.85 -26.63 16.80
C LEU A 843 -30.94 -27.18 17.71
N GLN A 844 -32.01 -26.42 17.96
CA GLN A 844 -33.16 -26.87 18.74
C GLN A 844 -33.83 -28.10 18.11
N LEU A 845 -34.05 -28.09 16.79
CA LEU A 845 -34.65 -29.21 16.08
C LEU A 845 -33.78 -30.49 16.17
N LEU A 846 -32.46 -30.34 16.03
CA LEU A 846 -31.50 -31.46 16.15
C LEU A 846 -31.50 -32.02 17.58
N PHE A 847 -31.46 -31.15 18.58
CA PHE A 847 -31.46 -31.55 19.99
C PHE A 847 -32.75 -32.28 20.37
N ASP A 848 -33.92 -31.77 19.95
CA ASP A 848 -35.22 -32.41 20.19
C ASP A 848 -35.31 -33.77 19.50
N ARG A 849 -34.79 -33.89 18.28
CA ARG A 849 -34.73 -35.17 17.56
C ARG A 849 -33.83 -36.16 18.30
N MET A 850 -32.67 -35.72 18.77
CA MET A 850 -31.73 -36.55 19.53
C MET A 850 -32.36 -37.04 20.83
N ARG A 851 -33.05 -36.15 21.55
CA ARG A 851 -33.76 -36.50 22.79
C ARG A 851 -34.84 -37.55 22.57
N ARG A 852 -35.60 -37.47 21.47
CA ARG A 852 -36.59 -38.49 21.11
C ARG A 852 -35.94 -39.84 20.81
N LEU A 853 -34.95 -39.88 19.92
CA LEU A 853 -34.27 -41.13 19.56
C LEU A 853 -33.53 -41.75 20.75
N TRP A 854 -32.96 -40.93 21.63
CA TRP A 854 -32.32 -41.41 22.85
C TRP A 854 -33.32 -42.13 23.74
N LEU A 855 -34.51 -41.53 23.95
CA LEU A 855 -35.56 -42.11 24.77
C LEU A 855 -36.07 -43.43 24.19
N GLU A 856 -36.35 -43.46 22.88
CA GLU A 856 -36.79 -44.67 22.17
C GLU A 856 -35.77 -45.82 22.26
N ASN A 857 -34.48 -45.53 22.03
CA ASN A 857 -33.42 -46.53 22.16
C ASN A 857 -33.21 -46.96 23.61
N PHE A 858 -33.26 -46.03 24.56
CA PHE A 858 -33.09 -46.34 25.98
C PHE A 858 -34.20 -47.28 26.48
N HIS A 859 -35.46 -47.00 26.14
CA HIS A 859 -36.59 -47.88 26.44
C HIS A 859 -36.42 -49.26 25.76
N SER A 860 -36.04 -49.28 24.48
CA SER A 860 -35.87 -50.52 23.71
C SER A 860 -34.77 -51.43 24.29
N ILE A 861 -33.62 -50.86 24.66
CA ILE A 861 -32.52 -51.64 25.25
C ILE A 861 -32.84 -52.09 26.68
N ARG A 862 -33.52 -51.25 27.49
CA ARG A 862 -34.02 -51.66 28.82
C ARG A 862 -34.99 -52.84 28.70
N PHE A 863 -35.92 -52.76 27.75
CA PHE A 863 -36.85 -53.85 27.46
C PHE A 863 -36.10 -55.15 27.14
N MET A 864 -35.05 -55.09 26.30
CA MET A 864 -34.25 -56.27 25.95
C MET A 864 -33.48 -56.86 27.14
N ALA A 865 -32.87 -56.01 27.97
CA ALA A 865 -32.16 -56.46 29.17
C ALA A 865 -33.10 -57.17 30.16
N ILE A 866 -34.28 -56.59 30.37
CA ILE A 866 -35.32 -57.16 31.24
C ILE A 866 -35.87 -58.45 30.62
N SER A 867 -36.17 -58.47 29.32
CA SER A 867 -36.64 -59.66 28.60
C SER A 867 -35.62 -60.82 28.64
N ASP A 868 -34.33 -60.55 28.47
CA ASP A 868 -33.28 -61.57 28.59
C ASP A 868 -33.20 -62.13 30.01
N SER A 869 -33.29 -61.25 31.02
CA SER A 869 -33.31 -61.64 32.44
C SER A 869 -34.56 -62.48 32.78
N LEU A 870 -35.74 -62.10 32.27
CA LEU A 870 -36.98 -62.87 32.40
C LEU A 870 -36.88 -64.23 31.71
N ARG A 871 -36.27 -64.30 30.52
CA ARG A 871 -36.01 -65.57 29.82
C ARG A 871 -35.05 -66.47 30.60
N LYS A 872 -34.01 -65.92 31.22
CA LYS A 872 -33.10 -66.66 32.13
C LYS A 872 -33.85 -67.25 33.32
N VAL A 873 -34.70 -66.47 34.01
CA VAL A 873 -35.56 -66.95 35.11
C VAL A 873 -36.50 -68.07 34.65
N ARG A 874 -37.03 -67.98 33.42
CA ARG A 874 -37.87 -69.02 32.81
C ARG A 874 -37.10 -70.28 32.44
N SER A 875 -35.79 -70.21 32.27
CA SER A 875 -34.95 -71.37 31.93
C SER A 875 -34.46 -72.17 33.15
N TRP A 876 -34.65 -71.64 34.37
CA TRP A 876 -34.23 -72.32 35.60
C TRP A 876 -34.94 -73.67 35.79
N ASP A 877 -34.15 -74.71 36.04
CA ASP A 877 -34.66 -76.00 36.49
C ASP A 877 -34.72 -76.08 38.02
N LEU A 878 -35.38 -77.12 38.56
CA LEU A 878 -35.54 -77.29 40.01
C LEU A 878 -34.18 -77.40 40.74
N LYS A 879 -33.13 -77.88 40.05
CA LYS A 879 -31.80 -78.08 40.64
C LYS A 879 -31.05 -76.76 40.77
N GLN A 880 -30.98 -75.97 39.70
CA GLN A 880 -30.43 -74.62 39.69
C GLN A 880 -31.21 -73.70 40.63
N PHE A 881 -32.53 -73.88 40.69
CA PHE A 881 -33.36 -73.17 41.66
C PHE A 881 -32.90 -73.51 43.08
N LEU A 882 -32.73 -74.78 43.46
CA LEU A 882 -32.33 -75.19 44.81
C LEU A 882 -30.90 -74.81 45.22
N GLU A 883 -29.99 -74.59 44.27
CA GLU A 883 -28.58 -74.21 44.52
C GLU A 883 -28.38 -72.76 45.00
N LEU A 884 -29.29 -71.85 44.64
CA LEU A 884 -29.26 -70.44 45.10
C LEU A 884 -29.77 -70.33 46.54
N ASP A 885 -29.50 -69.29 47.32
CA ASP A 885 -30.15 -69.10 48.63
C ASP A 885 -31.57 -68.51 48.49
N PRO A 886 -32.58 -68.91 49.30
CA PRO A 886 -33.96 -68.43 49.15
C PRO A 886 -34.10 -66.90 49.20
N ALA A 887 -33.30 -66.24 50.05
CA ALA A 887 -33.31 -64.78 50.18
C ALA A 887 -32.83 -64.07 48.89
N SER A 888 -31.74 -64.55 48.27
CA SER A 888 -31.27 -63.98 47.00
C SER A 888 -32.18 -64.28 45.81
N ARG A 889 -32.89 -65.42 45.81
CA ARG A 889 -33.88 -65.75 44.76
C ARG A 889 -35.08 -64.80 44.79
N ASP A 890 -35.66 -64.62 45.97
CA ASP A 890 -36.80 -63.71 46.17
C ASP A 890 -36.38 -62.25 45.93
N GLY A 891 -35.15 -61.89 46.33
CA GLY A 891 -34.54 -60.59 46.04
C GLY A 891 -34.37 -60.33 44.54
N LEU A 892 -33.88 -61.32 43.77
CA LEU A 892 -33.66 -61.18 42.33
C LEU A 892 -34.97 -61.02 41.55
N VAL A 893 -36.00 -61.80 41.89
CA VAL A 893 -37.32 -61.67 41.26
C VAL A 893 -38.04 -60.40 41.68
N SER A 894 -37.90 -59.97 42.94
CA SER A 894 -38.42 -58.68 43.38
C SER A 894 -37.76 -57.51 42.64
N ALA A 895 -36.44 -57.55 42.44
CA ALA A 895 -35.71 -56.52 41.69
C ALA A 895 -36.16 -56.49 40.22
N LEU A 896 -36.23 -57.65 39.57
CA LEU A 896 -36.67 -57.76 38.17
C LEU A 896 -38.12 -57.30 37.96
N ASN A 897 -39.01 -57.60 38.91
CA ASN A 897 -40.38 -57.09 38.90
C ASN A 897 -40.44 -55.58 39.08
N ASN A 898 -39.61 -55.00 39.96
CA ASN A 898 -39.53 -53.55 40.13
C ASN A 898 -39.03 -52.87 38.84
N ASP A 899 -37.93 -53.35 38.25
CA ASP A 899 -37.35 -52.79 37.02
C ASP A 899 -38.33 -52.88 35.83
N ALA A 900 -39.06 -54.00 35.71
CA ALA A 900 -40.09 -54.18 34.69
C ALA A 900 -41.29 -53.24 34.90
N ASN A 901 -41.76 -53.09 36.14
CA ASN A 901 -42.86 -52.17 36.47
C ASN A 901 -42.47 -50.70 36.30
N GLU A 902 -41.22 -50.33 36.60
CA GLU A 902 -40.70 -48.98 36.33
C GLU A 902 -40.70 -48.67 34.83
N LEU A 903 -40.23 -49.60 34.00
CA LEU A 903 -40.27 -49.42 32.54
C LEU A 903 -41.72 -49.34 32.01
N LEU A 904 -42.64 -50.15 32.56
CA LEU A 904 -44.06 -50.08 32.21
C LEU A 904 -44.74 -48.77 32.62
N ALA A 905 -44.24 -48.08 33.65
CA ALA A 905 -44.75 -46.77 34.07
C ALA A 905 -44.24 -45.63 33.17
N GLU A 906 -43.09 -45.82 32.50
CA GLU A 906 -42.50 -44.86 31.56
C GLU A 906 -43.04 -45.00 30.12
N LEU A 907 -43.62 -46.15 29.77
CA LEU A 907 -44.20 -46.44 28.45
C LEU A 907 -45.71 -46.11 28.41
N ASP A 908 -46.19 -45.75 27.22
CA ASP A 908 -47.64 -45.56 27.00
C ASP A 908 -48.39 -46.90 27.10
N GLU A 909 -49.64 -46.87 27.61
CA GLU A 909 -50.43 -48.10 27.83
C GLU A 909 -50.74 -48.86 26.53
N ASP A 910 -50.78 -48.17 25.38
CA ASP A 910 -51.06 -48.72 24.06
C ASP A 910 -49.80 -49.15 23.29
N ASP A 911 -48.59 -49.02 23.87
CA ASP A 911 -47.34 -49.42 23.23
C ASP A 911 -47.24 -50.96 23.11
N PRO A 912 -46.97 -51.53 21.91
CA PRO A 912 -46.76 -52.98 21.74
C PRO A 912 -45.66 -53.55 22.65
N LEU A 913 -44.62 -52.77 22.97
CA LEU A 913 -43.56 -53.19 23.90
C LEU A 913 -44.09 -53.36 25.33
N SER A 914 -45.03 -52.50 25.75
CA SER A 914 -45.68 -52.57 27.06
C SER A 914 -46.53 -53.83 27.21
N ALA A 915 -47.32 -54.16 26.19
CA ALA A 915 -48.11 -55.40 26.16
C ALA A 915 -47.22 -56.65 26.22
N GLN A 916 -46.15 -56.69 25.42
CA GLN A 916 -45.22 -57.82 25.39
C GLN A 916 -44.48 -57.98 26.73
N LEU A 917 -44.04 -56.88 27.36
CA LEU A 917 -43.35 -56.93 28.65
C LEU A 917 -44.27 -57.49 29.75
N ARG A 918 -45.54 -57.07 29.78
CA ARG A 918 -46.54 -57.59 30.73
C ARG A 918 -46.73 -59.10 30.60
N GLU A 919 -46.80 -59.61 29.37
CA GLU A 919 -46.93 -61.04 29.10
C GLU A 919 -45.67 -61.82 29.54
N GLU A 920 -44.48 -61.35 29.20
CA GLU A 920 -43.21 -62.00 29.57
C GLU A 920 -43.00 -62.00 31.10
N LEU A 921 -43.34 -60.90 31.77
CA LEU A 921 -43.28 -60.75 33.22
C LEU A 921 -44.23 -61.72 33.93
N ASN A 922 -45.48 -61.79 33.47
CA ASN A 922 -46.47 -62.71 34.03
C ASN A 922 -46.05 -64.17 33.84
N ALA A 923 -45.56 -64.54 32.65
CA ALA A 923 -45.09 -65.90 32.37
C ALA A 923 -43.87 -66.29 33.22
N ALA A 924 -42.94 -65.37 33.46
CA ALA A 924 -41.78 -65.62 34.33
C ALA A 924 -42.19 -65.78 35.80
N ASN A 925 -43.07 -64.91 36.30
CA ASN A 925 -43.60 -65.00 37.65
C ASN A 925 -44.37 -66.31 37.89
N GLU A 926 -45.24 -66.72 36.96
CA GLU A 926 -45.94 -68.01 37.05
C GLU A 926 -44.98 -69.21 37.10
N HIS A 927 -43.91 -69.18 36.30
CA HIS A 927 -42.88 -70.21 36.30
C HIS A 927 -42.12 -70.25 37.64
N PHE A 928 -41.74 -69.08 38.16
CA PHE A 928 -41.07 -68.95 39.45
C PHE A 928 -41.94 -69.48 40.61
N TYR A 929 -43.22 -69.11 40.67
CA TYR A 929 -44.15 -69.64 41.66
C TYR A 929 -44.37 -71.16 41.53
N ARG A 930 -44.29 -71.71 40.31
CA ARG A 930 -44.33 -73.16 40.08
C ARG A 930 -43.09 -73.85 40.67
N LEU A 931 -41.89 -73.29 40.49
CA LEU A 931 -40.65 -73.81 41.08
C LEU A 931 -40.67 -73.76 42.60
N ILE A 932 -41.20 -72.69 43.21
CA ILE A 932 -41.41 -72.60 44.67
C ILE A 932 -42.30 -73.76 45.16
N LYS A 933 -43.43 -74.00 44.50
CA LYS A 933 -44.35 -75.10 44.87
C LYS A 933 -43.71 -76.48 44.72
N LEU A 934 -42.81 -76.67 43.75
CA LEU A 934 -42.08 -77.92 43.55
C LEU A 934 -40.96 -78.11 44.57
N ALA A 935 -40.26 -77.04 44.97
CA ALA A 935 -39.24 -77.07 46.02
C ALA A 935 -39.82 -77.33 47.42
N GLN A 936 -41.09 -77.00 47.64
CA GLN A 936 -41.83 -77.28 48.89
C GLN A 936 -42.41 -78.70 48.95
N ARG A 937 -42.32 -79.51 47.87
CA ARG A 937 -42.70 -80.93 47.90
C ARG A 937 -41.56 -81.75 48.51
N GLU A 938 -41.85 -82.53 49.54
CA GLU A 938 -40.92 -83.50 50.12
C GLU A 938 -40.41 -84.49 49.03
N PRO A 939 -39.15 -84.95 49.11
CA PRO A 939 -38.63 -85.93 48.16
C PRO A 939 -39.39 -87.25 48.28
N ASP A 940 -39.77 -87.83 47.13
CA ASP A 940 -40.36 -89.17 47.06
C ASP A 940 -39.49 -90.19 47.82
N PRO A 941 -40.07 -91.02 48.71
CA PRO A 941 -39.34 -91.93 49.59
C PRO A 941 -38.68 -93.15 48.90
N ASP A 942 -38.49 -93.16 47.57
CA ASP A 942 -38.00 -94.32 46.82
C ASP A 942 -36.57 -94.18 46.23
N VAL A 943 -35.79 -93.16 46.62
CA VAL A 943 -34.37 -93.02 46.19
C VAL A 943 -33.36 -93.30 47.33
N GLN A 944 -33.79 -93.91 48.44
CA GLN A 944 -32.88 -94.36 49.50
C GLN A 944 -32.34 -95.80 49.33
N LEU A 945 -32.74 -96.55 48.30
CA LEU A 945 -32.35 -97.96 48.14
C LEU A 945 -31.24 -98.27 47.12
N SER A 946 -30.60 -97.27 46.50
CA SER A 946 -29.56 -97.52 45.46
C SER A 946 -28.14 -97.07 45.82
N LYS A 947 -27.87 -96.65 47.07
CA LYS A 947 -26.53 -96.23 47.52
C LYS A 947 -25.85 -97.17 48.55
N GLN A 948 -26.46 -98.31 48.89
CA GLN A 948 -25.90 -99.24 49.89
C GLN A 948 -25.32 -100.54 49.30
N GLU A 949 -25.32 -100.73 47.98
CA GLU A 949 -24.73 -101.90 47.31
C GLU A 949 -23.79 -101.50 46.17
N ARG A 950 -22.69 -100.79 46.48
CA ARG A 950 -21.51 -100.68 45.58
C ARG A 950 -20.32 -100.06 46.32
N GLY A 951 -19.88 -100.75 47.37
CA GLY A 951 -18.74 -100.32 48.18
C GLY A 951 -18.19 -101.49 48.96
N ASP A 952 -17.78 -102.55 48.26
CA ASP A 952 -16.77 -103.51 48.73
C ASP A 952 -16.45 -104.47 47.60
N LYS A 953 -15.35 -104.21 46.88
CA LYS A 953 -14.46 -105.26 46.35
C LYS A 953 -13.23 -104.68 45.64
N TYR A 954 -12.09 -104.96 46.29
CA TYR A 954 -10.71 -105.07 45.80
C TYR A 954 -9.78 -103.84 45.87
N ASN A 955 -9.08 -103.78 47.01
CA ASN A 955 -7.64 -103.53 47.09
C ASN A 955 -6.86 -104.50 46.17
N TYR A 956 -6.04 -103.97 45.27
CA TYR A 956 -4.58 -104.19 45.15
C TYR A 956 -3.99 -103.30 44.06
#